data_AF-A0A3S1E8P4-F1
#
_entry.id   AF-A0A3S1E8P4-F1
#
_cell.length_a   1.000
_cell.length_b   1.000
_cell.length_c   1.000
_cell.angle_alpha   90.00
_cell.angle_beta   90.00
_cell.angle_gamma   90.00
#
_symmetry.space_group_name_H-M   'P 1'
#
loop_
_entity.id
_entity.type
_entity.pdbx_description
1 polymer ?
#
loop_
_entity_poly.entity_id
_entity_poly.type
_entity_poly.pdbx_seq_one_letter_code
_entity_poly.pdbx_strand_id
1 'polypeptide(L)'
;EKLGSWHGEWMNVSEKSGYGAEQVDNLEPLGDSRQLAYVIYTSGSTGRPKGVMVEHRSVVNRLNWMQGAYPLTQGDVILQKTPFTFDVSVWELFWWGQVGAQVCFLTPGGEKDPAEIIGTISQHSVTTLHFVPSMLSAFLDELEARPQEVYKLGSLRYVFASGEALTTRQVNRFRALLRNDEGAGPRLINLYGPTEATVDVSYYDCSGLEELASSVPIGKPIDNTRLYIVDTGNRVQPLGVTGELCIAGEGLARGYLNQSDLTTEKFIDCPFEEEGRMYRTGDLARWLPDGNIEYLGRIDHQVKIRGYRIEPGEIEETMLAYEAVKDAVVVARKDHHGNAYLCAYYVSDPDRLIEPSELRNELKNRLPVYMVPAFAVPMAKLPLTTSGKIDRKALPEPQIEVEAYAAPTGETEEKLAAIWQEVLGVQKVSVNDNFFDVGGNSLLLLRVQHELERFVPGSVKITDLFAHPTVTKLAAFIKEQQSGTNRPWTVQATTLPPSFFTVPGQISLNSVLEGQLDSAKSNRLHTFAASIQSDLYTVIVTSYLFVLGKHTQAKGISLQAVLSGQNLVSVEQQLQGITNFVDLIDGVSKSLTMSGKAFIYTLDEIRQRGLSKEEHEAYPLVRMKNDWQIGSRDLQLFDMVLSIQSEQHRIELSLDYNGRRMRREKMKVILSDLMKFLVYLSEQSMQKEGTM
;
A
#
# COMPACT_ATOMS: atom_id res chain seq x y z
N GLU A 1 -13.82 23.47 10.68
CA GLU A 1 -14.92 23.28 11.65
C GLU A 1 -14.51 23.80 13.01
N LYS A 2 -15.47 24.31 13.79
CA LYS A 2 -15.25 24.97 15.08
C LYS A 2 -14.87 23.96 16.17
N LEU A 3 -13.63 24.05 16.68
CA LEU A 3 -13.32 23.58 18.03
C LEU A 3 -13.78 24.66 19.01
N GLY A 4 -15.01 24.55 19.47
CA GLY A 4 -15.53 25.43 20.52
C GLY A 4 -14.82 25.14 21.85
N SER A 5 -14.33 26.20 22.51
CA SER A 5 -13.74 26.27 23.86
C SER A 5 -12.22 26.21 24.05
N TRP A 6 -11.39 26.42 23.01
CA TRP A 6 -9.95 26.59 23.23
C TRP A 6 -9.56 28.06 23.43
N HIS A 7 -8.92 28.38 24.56
CA HIS A 7 -8.46 29.72 24.95
C HIS A 7 -7.00 30.04 24.58
N GLY A 8 -6.36 29.23 23.73
CA GLY A 8 -4.97 29.45 23.34
C GLY A 8 -4.80 30.34 22.09
N GLU A 9 -3.53 30.58 21.73
CA GLU A 9 -3.16 31.34 20.54
C GLU A 9 -3.14 30.46 19.29
N TRP A 10 -3.76 30.94 18.21
CA TRP A 10 -3.75 30.24 16.92
C TRP A 10 -2.47 30.59 16.17
N MET A 11 -1.57 29.62 16.04
CA MET A 11 -0.38 29.76 15.20
C MET A 11 -0.64 29.12 13.83
N ASN A 12 -0.57 29.93 12.77
CA ASN A 12 -0.63 29.42 11.40
C ASN A 12 0.75 28.87 11.00
N VAL A 13 0.97 27.57 11.18
CA VAL A 13 2.20 26.85 10.79
C VAL A 13 2.53 26.88 9.29
N SER A 14 1.65 27.45 8.46
CA SER A 14 1.94 27.69 7.03
C SER A 14 2.52 29.08 6.73
N GLU A 15 2.53 29.99 7.71
CA GLU A 15 3.15 31.31 7.60
C GLU A 15 4.61 31.26 8.09
N LYS A 16 5.56 31.44 7.17
CA LYS A 16 7.01 31.47 7.46
C LYS A 16 7.42 32.49 8.53
N SER A 17 6.58 33.50 8.81
CA SER A 17 6.81 34.50 9.86
C SER A 17 6.72 33.94 11.28
N GLY A 18 6.10 32.78 11.49
CA GLY A 18 6.08 32.08 12.79
C GLY A 18 7.34 31.28 13.11
N TYR A 19 8.12 30.93 12.08
CA TYR A 19 9.46 30.33 12.21
C TYR A 19 10.54 31.40 12.04
N GLY A 20 10.29 32.58 12.64
CA GLY A 20 11.28 33.63 12.77
C GLY A 20 12.58 33.02 13.31
N ALA A 21 13.69 33.45 12.73
CA ALA A 21 15.04 32.94 12.99
C ALA A 21 15.50 33.18 14.44
N GLU A 22 14.89 32.50 15.41
CA GLU A 22 15.21 32.63 16.82
C GLU A 22 15.35 31.25 17.48
N GLN A 23 16.56 31.04 18.00
CA GLN A 23 17.17 29.87 18.66
C GLN A 23 17.42 28.62 17.80
N VAL A 24 18.72 28.41 17.52
CA VAL A 24 19.32 27.20 16.93
C VAL A 24 19.68 26.17 18.02
N ASP A 25 19.35 26.46 19.27
CA ASP A 25 19.64 25.58 20.39
C ASP A 25 18.55 24.50 20.50
N ASN A 26 18.95 23.28 20.83
CA ASN A 26 18.00 22.22 21.13
C ASN A 26 17.06 22.67 22.25
N LEU A 27 15.78 22.29 22.17
CA LEU A 27 14.83 22.49 23.26
C LEU A 27 15.41 21.91 24.55
N GLU A 28 15.28 22.65 25.65
CA GLU A 28 15.62 22.14 26.97
C GLU A 28 14.85 20.84 27.23
N PRO A 29 15.52 19.74 27.61
CA PRO A 29 14.84 18.48 27.89
C PRO A 29 13.83 18.65 29.03
N LEU A 30 12.54 18.62 28.70
CA LEU A 30 11.45 18.76 29.69
C LEU A 30 11.20 17.45 30.47
N GLY A 31 11.89 16.36 30.13
CA GLY A 31 11.64 15.03 30.68
C GLY A 31 12.92 14.21 30.93
N ASP A 32 12.78 13.21 31.78
CA ASP A 32 13.84 12.24 32.09
C ASP A 32 13.64 10.91 31.36
N SER A 33 14.68 10.06 31.34
CA SER A 33 14.67 8.80 30.62
C SER A 33 13.69 7.75 31.17
N ARG A 34 13.20 7.92 32.40
CA ARG A 34 12.21 7.05 33.03
C ARG A 34 10.78 7.54 32.77
N GLN A 35 10.55 8.71 32.20
CA GLN A 35 9.21 9.14 31.83
C GLN A 35 8.62 8.27 30.71
N LEU A 36 7.29 8.22 30.65
CA LEU A 36 6.58 7.44 29.63
C LEU A 36 6.79 8.08 28.26
N ALA A 37 7.25 7.29 27.30
CA ALA A 37 7.31 7.66 25.90
C ALA A 37 5.95 7.44 25.21
N TYR A 38 5.28 6.31 25.52
CA TYR A 38 3.97 5.99 24.97
C TYR A 38 3.20 4.99 25.84
N VAL A 39 1.90 4.89 25.55
CA VAL A 39 1.02 3.82 26.05
C VAL A 39 0.31 3.18 24.86
N ILE A 40 0.54 1.88 24.65
CA ILE A 40 -0.12 1.11 23.58
C ILE A 40 -1.02 0.04 24.21
N TYR A 41 -2.24 -0.08 23.70
CA TYR A 41 -3.21 -1.05 24.19
C TYR A 41 -3.10 -2.37 23.43
N THR A 42 -3.12 -3.48 24.18
CA THR A 42 -3.20 -4.83 23.63
C THR A 42 -4.47 -5.53 24.14
N SER A 43 -4.86 -6.65 23.49
CA SER A 43 -5.93 -7.53 23.97
C SER A 43 -5.64 -8.03 25.40
N GLY A 44 -6.71 -8.25 26.17
CA GLY A 44 -6.62 -8.67 27.57
C GLY A 44 -7.44 -9.94 27.81
N SER A 45 -6.93 -10.84 28.65
CA SER A 45 -7.56 -12.14 28.93
C SER A 45 -8.92 -12.04 29.66
N THR A 46 -9.25 -10.87 30.22
CA THR A 46 -10.52 -10.57 30.93
C THR A 46 -11.48 -9.73 30.06
N GLY A 47 -11.32 -9.78 28.74
CA GLY A 47 -12.18 -9.06 27.80
C GLY A 47 -11.99 -7.53 27.77
N ARG A 48 -10.99 -6.99 28.47
CA ARG A 48 -10.67 -5.55 28.51
C ARG A 48 -9.26 -5.29 28.01
N PRO A 49 -9.05 -4.34 27.08
CA PRO A 49 -7.73 -3.96 26.62
C PRO A 49 -6.81 -3.52 27.77
N LYS A 50 -5.53 -3.89 27.70
CA LYS A 50 -4.49 -3.54 28.69
C LYS A 50 -3.51 -2.54 28.07
N GLY A 51 -3.33 -1.38 28.71
CA GLY A 51 -2.43 -0.32 28.23
C GLY A 51 -1.01 -0.53 28.72
N VAL A 52 -0.08 -0.88 27.85
CA VAL A 52 1.33 -1.09 28.19
C VAL A 52 2.06 0.24 28.25
N MET A 53 2.62 0.57 29.41
CA MET A 53 3.31 1.84 29.66
C MET A 53 4.82 1.71 29.40
N VAL A 54 5.33 2.30 28.32
CA VAL A 54 6.75 2.20 27.92
C VAL A 54 7.49 3.50 28.22
N GLU A 55 8.71 3.38 28.75
CA GLU A 55 9.56 4.51 29.13
C GLU A 55 10.53 4.92 28.00
N HIS A 56 10.95 6.18 27.98
CA HIS A 56 11.89 6.71 26.98
C HIS A 56 13.18 5.90 26.87
N ARG A 57 13.78 5.48 28.00
CA ARG A 57 15.00 4.67 28.02
C ARG A 57 14.88 3.36 27.24
N SER A 58 13.71 2.71 27.31
CA SER A 58 13.48 1.43 26.64
C SER A 58 13.43 1.62 25.12
N VAL A 59 12.78 2.70 24.67
CA VAL A 59 12.75 3.08 23.24
C VAL A 59 14.15 3.43 22.76
N VAL A 60 14.89 4.26 23.51
CA VAL A 60 16.26 4.66 23.15
C VAL A 60 17.21 3.46 23.09
N ASN A 61 17.11 2.51 24.04
CA ASN A 61 17.85 1.25 24.00
C ASN A 61 17.58 0.49 22.70
N ARG A 62 16.28 0.34 22.36
CA ARG A 62 15.83 -0.38 21.16
C ARG A 62 16.32 0.26 19.86
N LEU A 63 16.31 1.59 19.76
CA LEU A 63 16.77 2.34 18.58
C LEU A 63 18.30 2.33 18.45
N ASN A 64 19.03 2.51 19.55
CA ASN A 64 20.49 2.46 19.56
C ASN A 64 21.03 1.09 19.15
N TRP A 65 20.43 0.01 19.66
CA TRP A 65 20.77 -1.35 19.20
C TRP A 65 20.52 -1.49 17.70
N MET A 66 19.38 -1.00 17.21
CA MET A 66 19.02 -1.07 15.79
C MET A 66 20.04 -0.36 14.92
N GLN A 67 20.46 0.84 15.32
CA GLN A 67 21.50 1.62 14.63
C GLN A 67 22.87 0.93 14.67
N GLY A 68 23.20 0.22 15.77
CA GLY A 68 24.45 -0.54 15.88
C GLY A 68 24.47 -1.79 14.99
N ALA A 69 23.37 -2.55 14.97
CA ALA A 69 23.27 -3.82 14.25
C ALA A 69 22.96 -3.64 12.75
N TYR A 70 22.17 -2.63 12.40
CA TYR A 70 21.64 -2.38 11.04
C TYR A 70 21.75 -0.90 10.68
N PRO A 71 22.96 -0.35 10.56
CA PRO A 71 23.18 1.09 10.48
C PRO A 71 22.45 1.73 9.29
N LEU A 72 21.60 2.71 9.62
CA LEU A 72 21.08 3.67 8.68
C LEU A 72 22.04 4.83 8.50
N THR A 73 21.92 5.47 7.35
CA THR A 73 22.64 6.66 6.91
C THR A 73 21.62 7.71 6.43
N GLN A 74 22.08 8.93 6.17
CA GLN A 74 21.22 10.00 5.62
C GLN A 74 20.60 9.66 4.25
N GLY A 75 21.18 8.70 3.51
CA GLY A 75 20.65 8.23 2.23
C GLY A 75 19.59 7.14 2.36
N ASP A 76 19.27 6.69 3.57
CA ASP A 76 18.26 5.65 3.78
C ASP A 76 16.85 6.22 3.91
N VAL A 77 15.89 5.38 3.51
CA VAL A 77 14.47 5.71 3.53
C VAL A 77 13.73 4.56 4.24
N ILE A 78 13.10 4.87 5.37
CA ILE A 78 12.22 3.93 6.08
C ILE A 78 10.79 4.11 5.56
N LEU A 79 10.13 3.00 5.21
CA LEU A 79 8.69 3.02 4.92
C LEU A 79 7.89 2.91 6.22
N GLN A 80 7.21 4.00 6.60
CA GLN A 80 6.21 4.01 7.65
C GLN A 80 4.89 3.51 7.06
N LYS A 81 4.49 2.31 7.48
CA LYS A 81 3.23 1.68 7.06
C LYS A 81 2.51 0.97 8.20
N THR A 82 3.21 0.68 9.29
CA THR A 82 2.60 -0.02 10.43
C THR A 82 1.71 0.97 11.17
N PRO A 83 0.42 0.64 11.43
CA PRO A 83 -0.45 1.56 12.16
C PRO A 83 0.15 1.99 13.49
N PHE A 84 0.03 3.28 13.84
CA PHE A 84 0.65 3.85 15.04
C PHE A 84 0.12 3.27 16.37
N THR A 85 -0.95 2.48 16.30
CA THR A 85 -1.51 1.70 17.42
C THR A 85 -0.71 0.42 17.71
N PHE A 86 0.26 0.06 16.87
CA PHE A 86 1.20 -1.04 17.08
C PHE A 86 2.59 -0.51 17.41
N ASP A 87 3.26 -1.17 18.32
CA ASP A 87 4.58 -0.79 18.84
C ASP A 87 5.69 -0.86 17.78
N VAL A 88 5.57 -1.73 16.77
CA VAL A 88 6.46 -1.75 15.59
C VAL A 88 6.55 -0.38 14.89
N SER A 89 5.46 0.41 14.90
CA SER A 89 5.47 1.75 14.30
C SER A 89 6.48 2.70 14.97
N VAL A 90 6.88 2.45 16.22
CA VAL A 90 7.77 3.32 16.99
C VAL A 90 9.12 3.48 16.29
N TRP A 91 9.75 2.39 15.84
CA TRP A 91 11.02 2.54 15.14
C TRP A 91 10.83 3.07 13.72
N GLU A 92 9.71 2.78 13.05
CA GLU A 92 9.38 3.41 11.76
C GLU A 92 9.28 4.94 11.89
N LEU A 93 8.74 5.42 13.01
CA LEU A 93 8.49 6.83 13.28
C LEU A 93 9.72 7.60 13.79
N PHE A 94 10.64 6.95 14.51
CA PHE A 94 11.72 7.66 15.21
C PHE A 94 13.14 7.31 14.77
N TRP A 95 13.39 6.11 14.23
CA TRP A 95 14.77 5.65 13.97
C TRP A 95 15.50 6.53 12.95
N TRP A 96 14.81 6.92 11.87
CA TRP A 96 15.37 7.75 10.80
C TRP A 96 15.89 9.10 11.32
N GLY A 97 15.21 9.69 12.31
CA GLY A 97 15.54 10.99 12.87
C GLY A 97 16.88 11.02 13.63
N GLN A 98 17.33 9.87 14.14
CA GLN A 98 18.61 9.76 14.87
C GLN A 98 19.82 10.03 13.97
N VAL A 99 19.72 9.74 12.67
CA VAL A 99 20.82 9.84 11.71
C VAL A 99 20.55 10.82 10.57
N GLY A 100 19.38 11.47 10.56
CA GLY A 100 18.95 12.35 9.47
C GLY A 100 18.58 11.60 8.18
N ALA A 101 18.12 10.36 8.30
CA ALA A 101 17.54 9.59 7.19
C ALA A 101 16.15 10.15 6.83
N GLN A 102 15.42 9.47 5.94
CA GLN A 102 14.07 9.87 5.54
C GLN A 102 13.03 8.85 5.97
N VAL A 103 11.80 9.33 6.14
CA VAL A 103 10.61 8.50 6.32
C VAL A 103 9.63 8.73 5.18
N CYS A 104 9.17 7.64 4.57
CA CYS A 104 8.14 7.63 3.54
C CYS A 104 6.85 7.10 4.17
N PHE A 105 5.78 7.90 4.16
CA PHE A 105 4.48 7.49 4.67
C PHE A 105 3.67 6.83 3.55
N LEU A 106 3.24 5.60 3.79
CA LEU A 106 2.31 4.92 2.88
C LEU A 106 0.91 5.53 3.01
N THR A 107 0.13 5.55 1.92
CA THR A 107 -1.24 6.06 2.02
C THR A 107 -2.12 5.12 2.85
N PRO A 108 -3.13 5.63 3.59
CA PRO A 108 -3.98 4.76 4.40
C PRO A 108 -4.64 3.65 3.58
N GLY A 109 -4.43 2.39 3.96
CA GLY A 109 -4.92 1.22 3.24
C GLY A 109 -3.86 0.54 2.38
N GLY A 110 -2.84 1.29 1.93
CA GLY A 110 -1.76 0.76 1.11
C GLY A 110 -0.91 -0.28 1.83
N GLU A 111 -0.92 -0.30 3.17
CA GLU A 111 -0.18 -1.29 3.97
C GLU A 111 -0.68 -2.73 3.76
N LYS A 112 -1.84 -2.89 3.12
CA LYS A 112 -2.47 -4.16 2.77
C LYS A 112 -2.35 -4.49 1.28
N ASP A 113 -1.82 -3.59 0.46
CA ASP A 113 -1.69 -3.77 -0.99
C ASP A 113 -0.22 -4.00 -1.37
N PRO A 114 0.19 -5.24 -1.68
CA PRO A 114 1.54 -5.54 -2.14
C PRO A 114 1.99 -4.70 -3.34
N ALA A 115 1.11 -4.42 -4.30
CA ALA A 115 1.46 -3.68 -5.50
C ALA A 115 1.75 -2.20 -5.19
N GLU A 116 0.96 -1.60 -4.29
CA GLU A 116 1.22 -0.23 -3.81
C GLU A 116 2.56 -0.17 -3.04
N ILE A 117 2.86 -1.18 -2.22
CA ILE A 117 4.13 -1.26 -1.50
C ILE A 117 5.30 -1.36 -2.49
N ILE A 118 5.23 -2.22 -3.51
CA ILE A 118 6.27 -2.36 -4.54
C ILE A 118 6.46 -1.01 -5.28
N GLY A 119 5.36 -0.37 -5.69
CA GLY A 119 5.40 0.93 -6.36
C GLY A 119 6.05 2.01 -5.50
N THR A 120 5.69 2.07 -4.22
CA THR A 120 6.24 3.02 -3.25
C THR A 120 7.73 2.79 -3.01
N ILE A 121 8.15 1.53 -2.91
CA ILE A 121 9.57 1.18 -2.77
C ILE A 121 10.37 1.74 -3.94
N SER A 122 9.89 1.54 -5.17
CA SER A 122 10.54 2.06 -6.38
C SER A 122 10.57 3.58 -6.43
N GLN A 123 9.40 4.21 -6.21
CA GLN A 123 9.23 5.65 -6.38
C GLN A 123 10.04 6.46 -5.36
N HIS A 124 10.13 5.96 -4.12
CA HIS A 124 10.78 6.66 -3.02
C HIS A 124 12.13 6.06 -2.63
N SER A 125 12.63 5.07 -3.37
CA SER A 125 13.88 4.37 -3.07
C SER A 125 13.93 3.89 -1.62
N VAL A 126 12.83 3.29 -1.14
CA VAL A 126 12.74 2.73 0.22
C VAL A 126 13.88 1.74 0.40
N THR A 127 14.61 1.85 1.51
CA THR A 127 15.72 0.95 1.83
C THR A 127 15.38 0.00 2.98
N THR A 128 14.43 0.39 3.83
CA THR A 128 14.09 -0.34 5.06
C THR A 128 12.58 -0.41 5.25
N LEU A 129 12.05 -1.60 5.52
CA LEU A 129 10.65 -1.78 5.92
C LEU A 129 10.44 -3.01 6.82
N HIS A 130 9.25 -3.07 7.39
CA HIS A 130 8.76 -4.18 8.21
C HIS A 130 7.69 -4.99 7.48
N PHE A 131 7.61 -6.29 7.73
CA PHE A 131 6.42 -7.09 7.47
C PHE A 131 6.01 -7.91 8.69
N VAL A 132 4.71 -8.06 8.87
CA VAL A 132 4.20 -9.25 9.55
C VAL A 132 4.35 -10.45 8.59
N PRO A 133 4.78 -11.66 9.02
CA PRO A 133 5.00 -12.81 8.13
C PRO A 133 3.84 -13.12 7.17
N SER A 134 2.59 -13.03 7.60
CA SER A 134 1.42 -13.18 6.72
C SER A 134 1.36 -12.14 5.59
N MET A 135 1.71 -10.87 5.85
CA MET A 135 1.82 -9.84 4.80
C MET A 135 3.07 -10.05 3.93
N LEU A 136 4.18 -10.54 4.50
CA LEU A 136 5.35 -10.95 3.72
C LEU A 136 4.98 -12.02 2.69
N SER A 137 4.15 -13.01 3.06
CA SER A 137 3.67 -14.01 2.11
C SER A 137 2.90 -13.39 0.94
N ALA A 138 1.96 -12.47 1.20
CA ALA A 138 1.22 -11.79 0.14
C ALA A 138 2.12 -10.95 -0.76
N PHE A 139 3.12 -10.29 -0.17
CA PHE A 139 4.13 -9.55 -0.91
C PHE A 139 4.96 -10.44 -1.83
N LEU A 140 5.39 -11.61 -1.35
CA LEU A 140 6.11 -12.59 -2.17
C LEU A 140 5.23 -13.24 -3.24
N ASP A 141 3.94 -13.49 -2.94
CA ASP A 141 2.96 -14.00 -3.92
C ASP A 141 2.83 -13.01 -5.11
N GLU A 142 2.76 -11.70 -4.83
CA GLU A 142 2.68 -10.66 -5.87
C GLU A 142 3.94 -10.60 -6.75
N LEU A 143 5.13 -10.77 -6.15
CA LEU A 143 6.39 -10.80 -6.89
C LEU A 143 6.56 -12.05 -7.76
N GLU A 144 6.14 -13.22 -7.27
CA GLU A 144 6.15 -14.46 -8.06
C GLU A 144 5.21 -14.36 -9.27
N ALA A 145 4.07 -13.68 -9.10
CA ALA A 145 3.14 -13.46 -10.18
C ALA A 145 3.58 -12.37 -11.16
N ARG A 146 4.44 -11.44 -10.72
CA ARG A 146 5.02 -10.37 -11.55
C ARG A 146 6.55 -10.33 -11.44
N PRO A 147 7.28 -11.34 -11.95
CA PRO A 147 8.74 -11.40 -11.81
C PRO A 147 9.46 -10.19 -12.38
N GLN A 148 8.88 -9.54 -13.40
CA GLN A 148 9.39 -8.30 -13.96
C GLN A 148 9.38 -7.12 -12.98
N GLU A 149 8.67 -7.19 -11.85
CA GLU A 149 8.62 -6.10 -10.86
C GLU A 149 9.76 -6.19 -9.85
N VAL A 150 10.51 -7.30 -9.80
CA VAL A 150 11.58 -7.52 -8.82
C VAL A 150 12.67 -6.45 -8.91
N TYR A 151 12.99 -5.92 -10.10
CA TYR A 151 14.00 -4.87 -10.25
C TYR A 151 13.65 -3.59 -9.48
N LYS A 152 12.35 -3.34 -9.22
CA LYS A 152 11.87 -2.16 -8.48
C LYS A 152 12.29 -2.16 -7.02
N LEU A 153 12.71 -3.32 -6.51
CA LEU A 153 13.11 -3.53 -5.13
C LEU A 153 14.62 -3.37 -4.91
N GLY A 154 15.36 -2.91 -5.93
CA GLY A 154 16.83 -2.80 -5.89
C GLY A 154 17.38 -1.84 -4.82
N SER A 155 16.57 -0.93 -4.27
CA SER A 155 16.97 -0.06 -3.15
C SER A 155 16.91 -0.74 -1.79
N LEU A 156 16.21 -1.89 -1.66
CA LEU A 156 16.02 -2.55 -0.36
C LEU A 156 17.32 -3.09 0.21
N ARG A 157 17.57 -2.75 1.48
CA ARG A 157 18.72 -3.23 2.27
C ARG A 157 18.26 -4.13 3.42
N TYR A 158 17.22 -3.73 4.13
CA TYR A 158 16.73 -4.43 5.31
C TYR A 158 15.22 -4.64 5.24
N VAL A 159 14.81 -5.90 5.36
CA VAL A 159 13.42 -6.31 5.53
C VAL A 159 13.30 -6.98 6.90
N PHE A 160 12.61 -6.33 7.82
CA PHE A 160 12.35 -6.88 9.15
C PHE A 160 11.04 -7.65 9.15
N ALA A 161 10.98 -8.78 9.85
CA ALA A 161 9.76 -9.54 10.03
C ALA A 161 9.52 -9.85 11.50
N SER A 162 8.34 -9.52 12.03
CA SER A 162 7.96 -9.86 13.41
C SER A 162 6.46 -9.90 13.62
N GLY A 163 6.03 -10.28 14.82
CA GLY A 163 4.61 -10.35 15.17
C GLY A 163 3.93 -11.69 14.85
N GLU A 164 4.58 -12.60 14.11
CA GLU A 164 4.15 -13.99 13.92
C GLU A 164 5.38 -14.90 13.80
N ALA A 165 5.17 -16.22 13.81
CA ALA A 165 6.23 -17.16 13.51
C ALA A 165 6.61 -17.05 12.01
N LEU A 166 7.85 -16.66 11.72
CA LEU A 166 8.42 -16.72 10.39
C LEU A 166 8.78 -18.17 10.03
N THR A 167 8.45 -18.60 8.81
CA THR A 167 8.67 -19.98 8.35
C THR A 167 9.89 -20.10 7.43
N THR A 168 10.55 -21.26 7.44
CA THR A 168 11.65 -21.56 6.52
C THR A 168 11.23 -21.40 5.06
N ARG A 169 9.98 -21.76 4.72
CA ARG A 169 9.42 -21.55 3.38
C ARG A 169 9.41 -20.08 2.97
N GLN A 170 8.98 -19.17 3.85
CA GLN A 170 8.98 -17.73 3.57
C GLN A 170 10.41 -17.21 3.39
N VAL A 171 11.35 -17.64 4.23
CA VAL A 171 12.76 -17.26 4.11
C VAL A 171 13.35 -17.72 2.77
N ASN A 172 13.10 -18.98 2.38
CA ASN A 172 13.60 -19.54 1.13
C ASN A 172 12.99 -18.84 -0.10
N ARG A 173 11.67 -18.55 -0.08
CA ARG A 173 11.00 -17.75 -1.13
C ARG A 173 11.59 -16.34 -1.25
N PHE A 174 11.75 -15.65 -0.12
CA PHE A 174 12.38 -14.33 -0.08
C PHE A 174 13.78 -14.36 -0.69
N ARG A 175 14.59 -15.34 -0.29
CA ARG A 175 15.96 -15.51 -0.79
C ARG A 175 15.97 -15.74 -2.30
N ALA A 176 15.13 -16.63 -2.81
CA ALA A 176 15.07 -16.96 -4.22
C ALA A 176 14.63 -15.78 -5.11
N LEU A 177 13.75 -14.91 -4.61
CA LEU A 177 13.22 -13.78 -5.39
C LEU A 177 14.09 -12.54 -5.30
N LEU A 178 14.66 -12.26 -4.13
CA LEU A 178 15.28 -10.96 -3.83
C LEU A 178 16.78 -11.02 -3.63
N ARG A 179 17.38 -12.21 -3.56
CA ARG A 179 18.84 -12.35 -3.47
C ARG A 179 19.38 -13.11 -4.66
N ASN A 180 20.56 -12.72 -5.11
CA ASN A 180 21.28 -13.45 -6.16
C ASN A 180 22.15 -14.57 -5.57
N ASP A 181 22.73 -15.40 -6.44
CA ASP A 181 23.58 -16.54 -6.06
C ASP A 181 24.85 -16.12 -5.29
N GLU A 182 25.30 -14.88 -5.46
CA GLU A 182 26.43 -14.29 -4.72
C GLU A 182 26.02 -13.76 -3.33
N GLY A 183 24.74 -13.84 -2.99
CA GLY A 183 24.18 -13.34 -1.73
C GLY A 183 23.99 -11.82 -1.67
N ALA A 184 24.07 -11.11 -2.80
CA ALA A 184 23.68 -9.71 -2.88
C ALA A 184 22.13 -9.58 -2.87
N GLY A 185 21.62 -8.48 -2.33
CA GLY A 185 20.19 -8.21 -2.14
C GLY A 185 19.84 -7.88 -0.68
N PRO A 186 18.57 -7.55 -0.38
CA PRO A 186 18.14 -7.22 0.97
C PRO A 186 18.33 -8.40 1.93
N ARG A 187 18.63 -8.07 3.19
CA ARG A 187 18.64 -9.03 4.30
C ARG A 187 17.24 -9.14 4.88
N LEU A 188 16.83 -10.37 5.19
CA LEU A 188 15.61 -10.65 5.95
C LEU A 188 15.98 -10.93 7.41
N ILE A 189 15.41 -10.18 8.33
CA ILE A 189 15.72 -10.27 9.76
C ILE A 189 14.45 -10.62 10.52
N ASN A 190 14.45 -11.77 11.18
CA ASN A 190 13.38 -12.16 12.08
C ASN A 190 13.58 -11.46 13.43
N LEU A 191 12.59 -10.69 13.88
CA LEU A 191 12.59 -10.05 15.19
C LEU A 191 11.49 -10.66 16.06
N TYR A 192 11.72 -10.67 17.37
CA TYR A 192 10.73 -11.13 18.34
C TYR A 192 10.73 -10.21 19.54
N GLY A 193 9.53 -9.77 19.94
CA GLY A 193 9.27 -9.29 21.28
C GLY A 193 7.78 -9.07 21.53
N PRO A 194 7.38 -9.03 22.80
CA PRO A 194 6.07 -8.53 23.21
C PRO A 194 6.13 -7.01 23.45
N THR A 195 4.98 -6.35 23.39
CA THR A 195 4.84 -4.92 23.69
C THR A 195 5.34 -4.56 25.08
N GLU A 196 5.16 -5.47 26.04
CA GLU A 196 5.63 -5.37 27.42
C GLU A 196 7.16 -5.30 27.58
N ALA A 197 7.92 -5.55 26.51
CA ALA A 197 9.37 -5.43 26.47
C ALA A 197 9.88 -4.54 25.33
N THR A 198 9.05 -3.58 24.90
CA THR A 198 9.40 -2.52 23.94
C THR A 198 9.78 -3.05 22.56
N VAL A 199 8.74 -3.39 21.80
CA VAL A 199 8.78 -3.80 20.39
C VAL A 199 9.43 -5.17 20.17
N ASP A 200 10.76 -5.25 20.17
CA ASP A 200 11.50 -6.49 19.92
C ASP A 200 12.68 -6.61 20.89
N VAL A 201 12.91 -7.82 21.40
CA VAL A 201 13.93 -8.15 22.39
C VAL A 201 14.99 -9.12 21.88
N SER A 202 14.71 -9.79 20.76
CA SER A 202 15.65 -10.70 20.12
C SER A 202 15.57 -10.61 18.60
N TYR A 203 16.64 -11.05 17.95
CA TYR A 203 16.77 -11.00 16.50
C TYR A 203 17.54 -12.20 15.95
N TYR A 204 17.19 -12.60 14.73
CA TYR A 204 17.89 -13.59 13.94
C TYR A 204 18.02 -13.10 12.49
N ASP A 205 19.24 -13.01 11.98
CA ASP A 205 19.46 -12.75 10.56
C ASP A 205 19.31 -14.04 9.75
N CYS A 206 18.29 -14.08 8.89
CA CYS A 206 17.96 -15.25 8.08
C CYS A 206 18.96 -15.51 6.94
N SER A 207 19.97 -14.66 6.74
CA SER A 207 21.03 -14.90 5.77
C SER A 207 21.82 -16.18 6.06
N GLY A 208 21.99 -16.52 7.35
CA GLY A 208 22.69 -17.73 7.80
C GLY A 208 21.81 -18.97 7.96
N LEU A 209 20.51 -18.90 7.62
CA LEU A 209 19.60 -20.04 7.76
C LEU A 209 19.88 -21.10 6.69
N GLU A 210 20.11 -22.34 7.11
CA GLU A 210 20.17 -23.50 6.23
C GLU A 210 18.80 -23.74 5.55
N GLU A 211 18.81 -24.07 4.25
CA GLU A 211 17.57 -24.23 3.49
C GLU A 211 16.63 -25.32 4.04
N LEU A 212 17.22 -26.36 4.65
CA LEU A 212 16.52 -27.50 5.24
C LEU A 212 16.24 -27.33 6.74
N ALA A 213 16.45 -26.13 7.31
CA ALA A 213 16.17 -25.88 8.71
C ALA A 213 14.68 -26.11 9.03
N SER A 214 14.40 -26.82 10.11
CA SER A 214 13.03 -27.18 10.53
C SER A 214 12.21 -25.99 11.03
N SER A 215 12.87 -24.92 11.48
CA SER A 215 12.24 -23.72 12.04
C SER A 215 13.18 -22.52 11.87
N VAL A 216 12.60 -21.31 11.91
CA VAL A 216 13.39 -20.07 11.97
C VAL A 216 13.53 -19.66 13.44
N PRO A 217 14.75 -19.58 14.00
CA PRO A 217 14.94 -19.11 15.37
C PRO A 217 14.47 -17.66 15.55
N ILE A 218 14.11 -17.30 16.78
CA ILE A 218 13.93 -15.90 17.21
C ILE A 218 15.26 -15.25 17.61
N GLY A 219 16.32 -16.07 17.68
CA GLY A 219 17.72 -15.64 17.71
C GLY A 219 18.23 -15.22 19.07
N LYS A 220 19.01 -14.15 19.13
CA LYS A 220 19.78 -13.70 20.31
C LYS A 220 19.21 -12.40 20.89
N PRO A 221 19.38 -12.15 22.20
CA PRO A 221 18.94 -10.90 22.81
C PRO A 221 19.59 -9.67 22.17
N ILE A 222 18.86 -8.56 22.16
CA ILE A 222 19.39 -7.23 21.82
C ILE A 222 20.18 -6.63 22.99
N ASP A 223 20.75 -5.44 22.79
CA ASP A 223 21.52 -4.76 23.83
C ASP A 223 20.72 -4.55 25.13
N ASN A 224 21.43 -4.67 26.25
CA ASN A 224 20.91 -4.48 27.61
C ASN A 224 19.66 -5.34 27.93
N THR A 225 19.51 -6.47 27.24
CA THR A 225 18.39 -7.41 27.38
C THR A 225 18.91 -8.80 27.72
N ARG A 226 18.24 -9.46 28.65
CA ARG A 226 18.54 -10.84 29.07
C ARG A 226 17.30 -11.69 28.86
N LEU A 227 17.51 -12.88 28.32
CA LEU A 227 16.46 -13.85 28.05
C LEU A 227 16.74 -15.10 28.88
N TYR A 228 15.74 -15.53 29.65
CA TYR A 228 15.81 -16.73 30.47
C TYR A 228 14.79 -17.74 29.98
N ILE A 229 15.19 -19.01 29.87
CA ILE A 229 14.27 -20.13 29.66
C ILE A 229 14.12 -20.81 31.00
N VAL A 230 12.93 -20.77 31.61
CA VAL A 230 12.72 -21.26 32.97
C VAL A 230 11.65 -22.33 33.06
N ASP A 231 11.75 -23.17 34.09
CA ASP A 231 10.67 -24.08 34.47
C ASP A 231 9.60 -23.38 35.34
N THR A 232 8.58 -24.14 35.77
CA THR A 232 7.51 -23.63 36.64
C THR A 232 7.97 -23.21 38.04
N GLY A 233 9.19 -23.60 38.44
CA GLY A 233 9.82 -23.22 39.70
C GLY A 233 10.83 -22.09 39.57
N ASN A 234 10.85 -21.36 38.44
CA ASN A 234 11.80 -20.29 38.13
C ASN A 234 13.26 -20.74 38.12
N ARG A 235 13.53 -22.00 37.73
CA ARG A 235 14.91 -22.47 37.52
C ARG A 235 15.25 -22.41 36.03
N VAL A 236 16.45 -21.91 35.71
CA VAL A 236 16.94 -21.85 34.34
C VAL A 236 17.09 -23.26 33.77
N GLN A 237 16.63 -23.44 32.53
CA GLN A 237 16.69 -24.70 31.82
C GLN A 237 18.04 -24.89 31.10
N PRO A 238 18.58 -26.12 31.04
CA PRO A 238 19.74 -26.44 30.22
C PRO A 238 19.51 -26.21 28.72
N LEU A 239 20.60 -26.17 27.94
CA LEU A 239 20.54 -26.10 26.47
C LEU A 239 19.65 -27.23 25.90
N GLY A 240 18.79 -26.88 24.93
CA GLY A 240 17.87 -27.79 24.27
C GLY A 240 16.60 -28.17 25.06
N VAL A 241 16.52 -27.82 26.35
CA VAL A 241 15.34 -28.11 27.19
C VAL A 241 14.33 -26.99 27.07
N THR A 242 13.08 -27.36 26.80
CA THR A 242 11.95 -26.42 26.69
C THR A 242 11.57 -25.83 28.05
N GLY A 243 11.28 -24.54 28.07
CA GLY A 243 10.72 -23.83 29.21
C GLY A 243 10.00 -22.56 28.78
N GLU A 244 9.50 -21.81 29.76
CA GLU A 244 8.92 -20.50 29.53
C GLU A 244 10.01 -19.46 29.26
N LEU A 245 9.83 -18.67 28.20
CA LEU A 245 10.69 -17.53 27.90
C LEU A 245 10.33 -16.36 28.82
N CYS A 246 11.33 -15.82 29.49
CA CYS A 246 11.21 -14.65 30.33
C CYS A 246 12.24 -13.59 29.94
N ILE A 247 11.87 -12.32 30.07
CA ILE A 247 12.67 -11.18 29.58
C ILE A 247 13.06 -10.30 30.77
N ALA A 248 14.32 -9.88 30.84
CA ALA A 248 14.80 -8.88 31.79
C ALA A 248 15.67 -7.82 31.10
N GLY A 249 15.88 -6.69 31.76
CA GLY A 249 16.73 -5.60 31.27
C GLY A 249 15.98 -4.31 30.90
N GLU A 250 16.65 -3.44 30.15
CA GLU A 250 16.20 -2.05 29.90
C GLU A 250 14.99 -1.96 28.95
N GLY A 251 14.68 -3.02 28.20
CA GLY A 251 13.51 -3.08 27.32
C GLY A 251 12.18 -3.20 28.07
N LEU A 252 12.18 -3.57 29.36
CA LEU A 252 10.93 -3.81 30.10
C LEU A 252 10.08 -2.54 30.26
N ALA A 253 8.80 -2.68 29.95
CA ALA A 253 7.80 -1.67 30.24
C ALA A 253 7.69 -1.39 31.76
N ARG A 254 7.14 -0.24 32.11
CA ARG A 254 6.80 0.08 33.50
C ARG A 254 5.78 -0.91 34.06
N GLY A 255 4.79 -1.27 33.25
CA GLY A 255 3.70 -2.16 33.60
C GLY A 255 2.44 -1.84 32.79
N TYR A 256 1.28 -2.22 33.33
CA TYR A 256 -0.02 -1.94 32.72
C TYR A 256 -0.71 -0.76 33.40
N LEU A 257 -1.26 0.15 32.59
CA LEU A 257 -1.96 1.35 33.03
C LEU A 257 -3.19 0.96 33.87
N ASN A 258 -3.23 1.45 35.12
CA ASN A 258 -4.31 1.21 36.08
C ASN A 258 -4.60 -0.27 36.39
N GLN A 259 -3.62 -1.15 36.20
CA GLN A 259 -3.74 -2.59 36.49
C GLN A 259 -2.50 -3.09 37.28
N SER A 260 -2.39 -2.67 38.54
CA SER A 260 -1.27 -3.02 39.44
C SER A 260 -1.14 -4.52 39.68
N ASP A 261 -2.28 -5.21 39.82
CA ASP A 261 -2.31 -6.64 40.14
C ASP A 261 -1.76 -7.46 38.97
N LEU A 262 -2.23 -7.18 37.75
CA LEU A 262 -1.70 -7.79 36.53
C LEU A 262 -0.24 -7.42 36.29
N THR A 263 0.17 -6.20 36.65
CA THR A 263 1.57 -5.78 36.57
C THR A 263 2.44 -6.62 37.48
N THR A 264 2.02 -6.83 38.73
CA THR A 264 2.77 -7.64 39.71
C THR A 264 2.78 -9.12 39.31
N GLU A 265 1.70 -9.62 38.70
CA GLU A 265 1.63 -10.99 38.19
C GLU A 265 2.60 -11.25 37.03
N LYS A 266 2.70 -10.32 36.08
CA LYS A 266 3.48 -10.52 34.84
C LYS A 266 4.92 -10.00 34.93
N PHE A 267 5.16 -8.92 35.68
CA PHE A 267 6.48 -8.32 35.90
C PHE A 267 6.95 -8.66 37.30
N ILE A 268 7.53 -9.85 37.44
CA ILE A 268 7.98 -10.40 38.72
C ILE A 268 9.41 -9.98 39.04
N ASP A 269 9.84 -10.16 40.29
CA ASP A 269 11.25 -10.01 40.65
C ASP A 269 12.10 -11.04 39.91
N CYS A 270 13.23 -10.60 39.36
CA CYS A 270 14.15 -11.47 38.64
C CYS A 270 15.02 -12.23 39.66
N PRO A 271 14.90 -13.56 39.80
CA PRO A 271 15.68 -14.32 40.79
C PRO A 271 17.17 -14.46 40.43
N PHE A 272 17.57 -13.99 39.25
CA PHE A 272 18.93 -14.11 38.70
C PHE A 272 19.70 -12.79 38.77
N GLU A 273 19.07 -11.72 39.24
CA GLU A 273 19.64 -10.37 39.35
C GLU A 273 19.44 -9.85 40.78
N GLU A 274 20.42 -9.12 41.32
CA GLU A 274 20.36 -8.61 42.69
C GLU A 274 19.22 -7.60 42.89
N GLU A 275 19.05 -6.71 41.91
CA GLU A 275 17.92 -5.79 41.79
C GLU A 275 17.46 -5.78 40.33
N GLY A 276 16.35 -6.44 40.02
CA GLY A 276 15.86 -6.55 38.66
C GLY A 276 14.45 -7.09 38.57
N ARG A 277 13.74 -6.73 37.50
CA ARG A 277 12.43 -7.30 37.16
C ARG A 277 12.56 -8.20 35.95
N MET A 278 11.67 -9.17 35.87
CA MET A 278 11.54 -10.09 34.76
C MET A 278 10.09 -10.16 34.31
N TYR A 279 9.84 -10.04 33.01
CA TYR A 279 8.54 -10.23 32.40
C TYR A 279 8.35 -11.67 31.93
N ARG A 280 7.24 -12.30 32.35
CA ARG A 280 6.81 -13.63 31.88
C ARG A 280 6.05 -13.51 30.57
N THR A 281 6.59 -14.06 29.47
CA THR A 281 5.97 -13.86 28.15
C THR A 281 4.80 -14.79 27.89
N GLY A 282 4.72 -15.93 28.59
CA GLY A 282 3.82 -17.04 28.27
C GLY A 282 4.20 -17.82 27.01
N ASP A 283 5.36 -17.55 26.41
CA ASP A 283 5.87 -18.28 25.24
C ASP A 283 6.76 -19.46 25.68
N LEU A 284 6.62 -20.60 25.00
CA LEU A 284 7.53 -21.73 25.11
C LEU A 284 8.69 -21.56 24.13
N ALA A 285 9.90 -21.74 24.64
CA ALA A 285 11.10 -21.68 23.83
C ALA A 285 12.20 -22.58 24.40
N ARG A 286 13.29 -22.73 23.66
CA ARG A 286 14.51 -23.40 24.12
C ARG A 286 15.75 -22.77 23.49
N TRP A 287 16.87 -22.87 24.20
CA TRP A 287 18.18 -22.54 23.66
C TRP A 287 18.66 -23.61 22.68
N LEU A 288 19.18 -23.17 21.53
CA LEU A 288 19.93 -23.98 20.59
C LEU A 288 21.43 -23.94 20.94
N PRO A 289 22.22 -24.95 20.51
CA PRO A 289 23.65 -25.03 20.83
C PRO A 289 24.50 -23.84 20.33
N ASP A 290 24.04 -23.13 19.30
CA ASP A 290 24.69 -21.95 18.70
C ASP A 290 24.36 -20.63 19.44
N GLY A 291 23.59 -20.73 20.52
CA GLY A 291 23.13 -19.62 21.33
C GLY A 291 21.95 -18.87 20.72
N ASN A 292 21.28 -19.38 19.68
CA ASN A 292 19.99 -18.85 19.25
C ASN A 292 18.85 -19.47 20.07
N ILE A 293 17.69 -18.81 20.09
CA ILE A 293 16.48 -19.32 20.74
C ILE A 293 15.49 -19.80 19.67
N GLU A 294 14.97 -21.02 19.85
CA GLU A 294 13.86 -21.55 19.05
C GLU A 294 12.53 -21.30 19.78
N TYR A 295 11.58 -20.69 19.08
CA TYR A 295 10.21 -20.51 19.55
C TYR A 295 9.35 -21.75 19.26
N LEU A 296 8.60 -22.22 20.26
CA LEU A 296 7.86 -23.48 20.21
C LEU A 296 6.33 -23.30 20.34
N GLY A 297 5.85 -22.06 20.53
CA GLY A 297 4.43 -21.75 20.72
C GLY A 297 4.15 -21.07 22.04
N ARG A 298 2.89 -21.09 22.47
CA ARG A 298 2.44 -20.50 23.73
C ARG A 298 2.09 -21.56 24.76
N ILE A 299 2.26 -21.22 26.03
CA ILE A 299 1.80 -22.00 27.19
C ILE A 299 0.28 -21.85 27.34
N ASP A 300 -0.21 -20.66 27.04
CA ASP A 300 -1.62 -20.29 27.08
C ASP A 300 -2.32 -20.46 25.72
N HIS A 301 -3.55 -19.95 25.61
CA HIS A 301 -4.36 -20.02 24.40
C HIS A 301 -4.31 -18.75 23.56
N GLN A 302 -3.43 -17.80 23.90
CA GLN A 302 -3.28 -16.59 23.11
C GLN A 302 -2.73 -16.93 21.73
N VAL A 303 -3.15 -16.19 20.72
CA VAL A 303 -2.77 -16.44 19.32
C VAL A 303 -2.31 -15.16 18.66
N LYS A 304 -1.39 -15.28 17.70
CA LYS A 304 -1.00 -14.18 16.81
C LYS A 304 -1.62 -14.45 15.44
N ILE A 305 -2.54 -13.59 15.02
CA ILE A 305 -3.25 -13.72 13.73
C ILE A 305 -3.15 -12.38 13.00
N ARG A 306 -2.56 -12.40 11.81
CA ARG A 306 -2.28 -11.22 10.98
C ARG A 306 -1.46 -10.16 11.73
N GLY A 307 -0.58 -10.61 12.61
CA GLY A 307 0.26 -9.76 13.47
C GLY A 307 -0.46 -9.17 14.69
N TYR A 308 -1.75 -9.42 14.84
CA TYR A 308 -2.51 -9.02 16.03
C TYR A 308 -2.35 -10.08 17.11
N ARG A 309 -1.97 -9.64 18.30
CA ARG A 309 -2.01 -10.46 19.51
C ARG A 309 -3.47 -10.52 19.98
N ILE A 310 -4.08 -11.70 19.91
CA ILE A 310 -5.51 -11.91 20.21
C ILE A 310 -5.62 -12.91 21.37
N GLU A 311 -6.41 -12.55 22.37
CA GLU A 311 -6.86 -13.44 23.43
C GLU A 311 -8.21 -14.05 23.03
N PRO A 312 -8.30 -15.34 22.65
CA PRO A 312 -9.59 -15.93 22.28
C PRO A 312 -10.65 -15.80 23.40
N GLY A 313 -10.21 -15.78 24.66
CA GLY A 313 -11.07 -15.54 25.82
C GLY A 313 -11.83 -14.21 25.78
N GLU A 314 -11.24 -13.12 25.23
CA GLU A 314 -11.93 -11.83 25.07
C GLU A 314 -13.13 -11.94 24.11
N ILE A 315 -12.97 -12.77 23.07
CA ILE A 315 -14.04 -13.06 22.11
C ILE A 315 -15.08 -13.98 22.76
N GLU A 316 -14.64 -15.01 23.49
CA GLU A 316 -15.52 -15.92 24.23
C GLU A 316 -16.39 -15.16 25.24
N GLU A 317 -15.82 -14.27 26.05
CA GLU A 317 -16.57 -13.44 27.00
C GLU A 317 -17.56 -12.49 26.29
N THR A 318 -17.15 -11.91 25.15
CA THR A 318 -18.03 -11.06 24.35
C THR A 318 -19.20 -11.87 23.76
N MET A 319 -18.96 -13.11 23.35
CA MET A 319 -20.01 -14.04 22.89
C MET A 319 -20.95 -14.42 24.03
N LEU A 320 -20.43 -14.75 25.21
CA LEU A 320 -21.21 -15.11 26.40
C LEU A 320 -22.04 -13.95 26.96
N ALA A 321 -21.72 -12.71 26.58
CA ALA A 321 -22.55 -11.54 26.90
C ALA A 321 -23.86 -11.45 26.09
N TYR A 322 -24.06 -12.31 25.08
CA TYR A 322 -25.32 -12.43 24.36
C TYR A 322 -26.22 -13.48 25.01
N GLU A 323 -27.44 -13.12 25.38
CA GLU A 323 -28.39 -14.01 26.07
C GLU A 323 -28.73 -15.28 25.26
N ALA A 324 -28.53 -15.27 23.94
CA ALA A 324 -28.73 -16.43 23.07
C ALA A 324 -27.54 -17.42 23.05
N VAL A 325 -26.41 -17.09 23.66
CA VAL A 325 -25.21 -17.93 23.70
C VAL A 325 -24.98 -18.44 25.12
N LYS A 326 -25.05 -19.75 25.30
CA LYS A 326 -24.88 -20.42 26.59
C LYS A 326 -23.42 -20.76 26.90
N ASP A 327 -22.71 -21.30 25.93
CA ASP A 327 -21.30 -21.68 26.03
C ASP A 327 -20.58 -21.27 24.74
N ALA A 328 -19.33 -20.84 24.84
CA ALA A 328 -18.50 -20.49 23.68
C ALA A 328 -17.05 -20.91 23.88
N VAL A 329 -16.39 -21.30 22.79
CA VAL A 329 -14.94 -21.48 22.73
C VAL A 329 -14.41 -20.99 21.38
N VAL A 330 -13.32 -20.25 21.40
CA VAL A 330 -12.67 -19.71 20.21
C VAL A 330 -11.28 -20.31 20.07
N VAL A 331 -10.96 -20.78 18.87
CA VAL A 331 -9.66 -21.39 18.56
C VAL A 331 -9.08 -20.81 17.28
N ALA A 332 -7.75 -20.77 17.20
CA ALA A 332 -7.08 -20.52 15.93
C ALA A 332 -6.94 -21.83 15.14
N ARG A 333 -7.32 -21.79 13.87
CA ARG A 333 -7.09 -22.85 12.89
C ARG A 333 -6.19 -22.32 11.76
N LYS A 334 -5.70 -23.20 10.90
CA LYS A 334 -4.93 -22.84 9.71
C LYS A 334 -5.71 -23.20 8.45
N ASP A 335 -5.67 -22.34 7.45
CA ASP A 335 -6.21 -22.63 6.12
C ASP A 335 -5.26 -23.55 5.33
N HIS A 336 -5.64 -23.90 4.10
CA HIS A 336 -4.83 -24.74 3.20
C HIS A 336 -3.48 -24.11 2.82
N HIS A 337 -3.31 -22.81 3.03
CA HIS A 337 -2.07 -22.07 2.78
C HIS A 337 -1.22 -21.89 4.04
N GLY A 338 -1.70 -22.38 5.19
CA GLY A 338 -1.03 -22.28 6.48
C GLY A 338 -1.28 -20.96 7.22
N ASN A 339 -2.15 -20.08 6.72
CA ASN A 339 -2.50 -18.83 7.40
C ASN A 339 -3.44 -19.12 8.56
N ALA A 340 -3.19 -18.47 9.70
CA ALA A 340 -4.05 -18.62 10.87
C ALA A 340 -5.34 -17.80 10.72
N TYR A 341 -6.46 -18.36 11.20
CA TYR A 341 -7.76 -17.69 11.31
C TYR A 341 -8.49 -18.13 12.60
N LEU A 342 -9.43 -17.32 13.05
CA LEU A 342 -10.26 -17.62 14.24
C LEU A 342 -11.52 -18.41 13.85
N CYS A 343 -11.82 -19.46 14.60
CA CYS A 343 -13.06 -20.22 14.52
C CYS A 343 -13.73 -20.23 15.90
N ALA A 344 -14.99 -19.79 15.96
CA ALA A 344 -15.80 -19.80 17.16
C ALA A 344 -16.76 -20.99 17.15
N TYR A 345 -16.86 -21.69 18.28
CA TYR A 345 -17.82 -22.76 18.51
C TYR A 345 -18.72 -22.34 19.65
N TYR A 346 -20.03 -22.46 19.49
CA TYR A 346 -20.97 -21.97 20.48
C TYR A 346 -22.16 -22.91 20.66
N VAL A 347 -22.73 -22.90 21.86
CA VAL A 347 -23.98 -23.59 22.19
C VAL A 347 -25.04 -22.53 22.40
N SER A 348 -26.12 -22.57 21.63
CA SER A 348 -27.23 -21.63 21.78
C SER A 348 -28.04 -21.93 23.04
N ASP A 349 -28.69 -20.92 23.59
CA ASP A 349 -29.74 -21.11 24.59
C ASP A 349 -30.93 -21.86 23.94
N PRO A 350 -31.49 -22.90 24.58
CA PRO A 350 -32.62 -23.66 24.02
C PRO A 350 -33.86 -22.82 23.70
N ASP A 351 -34.09 -21.73 24.44
CA ASP A 351 -35.26 -20.87 24.28
C ASP A 351 -34.98 -19.71 23.29
N ARG A 352 -33.72 -19.51 22.88
CA ARG A 352 -33.28 -18.44 21.99
C ARG A 352 -32.13 -18.90 21.10
N LEU A 353 -32.48 -19.43 19.94
CA LEU A 353 -31.53 -19.81 18.90
C LEU A 353 -30.95 -18.56 18.23
N ILE A 354 -29.64 -18.59 17.96
CA ILE A 354 -28.94 -17.58 17.17
C ILE A 354 -28.20 -18.26 16.03
N GLU A 355 -28.39 -17.72 14.81
CA GLU A 355 -27.73 -18.23 13.61
C GLU A 355 -26.27 -17.75 13.52
N PRO A 356 -25.36 -18.53 12.90
CA PRO A 356 -23.94 -18.20 12.81
C PRO A 356 -23.62 -16.83 12.18
N SER A 357 -24.43 -16.41 11.20
CA SER A 357 -24.30 -15.12 10.51
C SER A 357 -24.72 -13.96 11.40
N GLU A 358 -25.79 -14.13 12.18
CA GLU A 358 -26.28 -13.15 13.16
C GLU A 358 -25.25 -12.94 14.27
N LEU A 359 -24.73 -14.01 14.86
CA LEU A 359 -23.71 -13.93 15.90
C LEU A 359 -22.44 -13.21 15.41
N ARG A 360 -21.96 -13.51 14.20
CA ARG A 360 -20.79 -12.81 13.63
C ARG A 360 -21.06 -11.33 13.38
N ASN A 361 -22.26 -10.95 12.98
CA ASN A 361 -22.62 -9.55 12.78
C ASN A 361 -22.69 -8.79 14.10
N GLU A 362 -23.23 -9.41 15.14
CA GLU A 362 -23.23 -8.86 16.49
C GLU A 362 -21.80 -8.68 17.04
N LEU A 363 -20.90 -9.63 16.80
CA LEU A 363 -19.49 -9.50 17.19
C LEU A 363 -18.78 -8.33 16.49
N LYS A 364 -19.08 -8.06 15.20
CA LYS A 364 -18.50 -6.91 14.47
C LYS A 364 -18.83 -5.55 15.11
N ASN A 365 -19.94 -5.46 15.85
CA ASN A 365 -20.35 -4.22 16.50
C ASN A 365 -19.60 -3.95 17.81
N ARG A 366 -19.01 -4.98 18.43
CA ARG A 366 -18.36 -4.90 19.76
C ARG A 366 -16.87 -5.16 19.73
N LEU A 367 -16.38 -5.87 18.71
CA LEU A 367 -14.98 -6.24 18.57
C LEU A 367 -14.34 -5.56 17.36
N PRO A 368 -13.05 -5.22 17.44
CA PRO A 368 -12.27 -4.88 16.26
C PRO A 368 -12.37 -5.98 15.18
N VAL A 369 -12.37 -5.58 13.90
CA VAL A 369 -12.57 -6.49 12.76
C VAL A 369 -11.63 -7.70 12.77
N TYR A 370 -10.39 -7.54 13.25
CA TYR A 370 -9.40 -8.63 13.31
C TYR A 370 -9.67 -9.67 14.40
N MET A 371 -10.51 -9.36 15.40
CA MET A 371 -10.95 -10.29 16.45
C MET A 371 -12.23 -11.04 16.08
N VAL A 372 -12.93 -10.63 15.02
CA VAL A 372 -14.16 -11.30 14.59
C VAL A 372 -13.80 -12.67 13.99
N PRO A 373 -14.34 -13.79 14.51
CA PRO A 373 -14.10 -15.12 13.96
C PRO A 373 -14.51 -15.22 12.49
N ALA A 374 -13.69 -15.90 11.68
CA ALA A 374 -14.02 -16.18 10.29
C ALA A 374 -15.24 -17.12 10.20
N PHE A 375 -15.29 -18.11 11.09
CA PHE A 375 -16.38 -19.07 11.21
C PHE A 375 -17.01 -19.02 12.59
N ALA A 376 -18.33 -19.20 12.64
CA ALA A 376 -19.08 -19.51 13.85
C ALA A 376 -19.80 -20.85 13.62
N VAL A 377 -19.56 -21.83 14.50
CA VAL A 377 -20.04 -23.21 14.35
C VAL A 377 -20.98 -23.53 15.52
N PRO A 378 -22.28 -23.74 15.27
CA PRO A 378 -23.22 -24.11 16.31
C PRO A 378 -22.95 -25.54 16.76
N MET A 379 -22.99 -25.76 18.07
CA MET A 379 -22.71 -27.04 18.72
C MET A 379 -23.88 -27.40 19.63
N ALA A 380 -24.30 -28.67 19.62
CA ALA A 380 -25.24 -29.17 20.62
C ALA A 380 -24.62 -29.16 22.03
N LYS A 381 -23.31 -29.42 22.12
CA LYS A 381 -22.50 -29.36 23.34
C LYS A 381 -21.02 -29.23 22.98
N LEU A 382 -20.25 -28.50 23.78
CA LEU A 382 -18.79 -28.47 23.63
C LEU A 382 -18.16 -29.79 24.11
N PRO A 383 -17.20 -30.37 23.36
CA PRO A 383 -16.52 -31.59 23.76
C PRO A 383 -15.68 -31.33 25.02
N LEU A 384 -15.68 -32.28 25.95
CA LEU A 384 -14.93 -32.20 27.19
C LEU A 384 -13.93 -33.36 27.28
N THR A 385 -12.75 -33.08 27.80
CA THR A 385 -11.75 -34.08 28.20
C THR A 385 -12.24 -34.90 29.39
N THR A 386 -11.55 -36.00 29.70
CA THR A 386 -11.81 -36.82 30.91
C THR A 386 -11.69 -36.02 32.23
N SER A 387 -10.98 -34.89 32.21
CA SER A 387 -10.85 -33.96 33.34
C SER A 387 -12.00 -32.94 33.46
N GLY A 388 -12.97 -32.96 32.54
CA GLY A 388 -14.09 -32.01 32.51
C GLY A 388 -13.78 -30.65 31.86
N LYS A 389 -12.54 -30.42 31.39
CA LYS A 389 -12.16 -29.22 30.61
C LYS A 389 -12.54 -29.38 29.13
N ILE A 390 -12.78 -28.27 28.43
CA ILE A 390 -13.05 -28.29 26.97
C ILE A 390 -11.91 -28.96 26.20
N ASP A 391 -12.26 -29.95 25.38
CA ASP A 391 -11.33 -30.63 24.48
C ASP A 391 -11.27 -29.90 23.14
N ARG A 392 -10.37 -28.91 23.06
CA ARG A 392 -10.17 -28.12 21.83
C ARG A 392 -9.69 -28.95 20.65
N LYS A 393 -9.06 -30.12 20.87
CA LYS A 393 -8.59 -31.00 19.79
C LYS A 393 -9.73 -31.82 19.18
N ALA A 394 -10.80 -32.05 19.95
CA ALA A 394 -11.98 -32.76 19.50
C ALA A 394 -13.02 -31.84 18.81
N LEU A 395 -12.75 -30.53 18.69
CA LEU A 395 -13.62 -29.61 17.98
C LEU A 395 -13.63 -29.94 16.48
N PRO A 396 -14.81 -30.06 15.85
CA PRO A 396 -14.90 -30.42 14.43
C PRO A 396 -14.31 -29.32 13.55
N GLU A 397 -13.77 -29.67 12.38
CA GLU A 397 -13.41 -28.68 11.37
C GLU A 397 -14.69 -27.92 10.94
N PRO A 398 -14.62 -26.58 10.75
CA PRO A 398 -15.77 -25.82 10.27
C PRO A 398 -16.19 -26.36 8.91
N GLN A 399 -17.43 -26.85 8.83
CA GLN A 399 -18.04 -27.20 7.55
C GLN A 399 -18.64 -25.93 6.96
N ILE A 400 -18.30 -25.65 5.70
CA ILE A 400 -18.95 -24.59 4.95
C ILE A 400 -20.33 -25.11 4.59
N GLU A 401 -21.34 -24.70 5.36
CA GLU A 401 -22.74 -24.91 4.97
C GLU A 401 -23.01 -24.00 3.77
N VAL A 402 -22.92 -24.60 2.59
CA VAL A 402 -23.35 -23.98 1.33
C VAL A 402 -24.86 -23.77 1.48
N GLU A 403 -25.35 -22.55 1.30
CA GLU A 403 -26.79 -22.34 1.09
C GLU A 403 -27.27 -23.26 -0.04
N ALA A 404 -28.59 -23.52 -0.16
CA ALA A 404 -29.13 -24.38 -1.22
C ALA A 404 -28.47 -24.05 -2.58
N TYR A 405 -27.60 -24.95 -3.06
CA TYR A 405 -26.61 -24.64 -4.08
C TYR A 405 -27.26 -24.06 -5.34
N ALA A 406 -27.05 -22.76 -5.55
CA ALA A 406 -27.31 -22.08 -6.80
C ALA A 406 -26.05 -22.14 -7.68
N ALA A 407 -26.16 -22.81 -8.83
CA ALA A 407 -25.08 -22.92 -9.80
C ALA A 407 -24.83 -21.58 -10.51
N PRO A 408 -23.58 -21.28 -10.90
CA PRO A 408 -23.27 -20.10 -11.69
C PRO A 408 -23.99 -20.09 -13.04
N THR A 409 -24.43 -18.91 -13.44
CA THR A 409 -25.15 -18.66 -14.69
C THR A 409 -24.39 -17.67 -15.57
N GLY A 410 -23.79 -18.20 -16.63
CA GLY A 410 -23.04 -17.44 -17.62
C GLY A 410 -21.56 -17.25 -17.26
N GLU A 411 -20.80 -16.83 -18.27
CA GLU A 411 -19.33 -16.93 -18.27
C GLU A 411 -18.63 -16.20 -17.10
N THR A 412 -19.14 -15.03 -16.69
CA THR A 412 -18.56 -14.25 -15.59
C THR A 412 -18.72 -14.95 -14.24
N GLU A 413 -19.91 -15.51 -13.96
CA GLU A 413 -20.20 -16.19 -12.70
C GLU A 413 -19.43 -17.51 -12.60
N GLU A 414 -19.30 -18.24 -13.72
CA GLU A 414 -18.54 -19.50 -13.79
C GLU A 414 -17.06 -19.27 -13.47
N LYS A 415 -16.43 -18.25 -14.07
CA LYS A 415 -15.03 -17.90 -13.79
C LYS A 415 -14.84 -17.42 -12.36
N LEU A 416 -15.73 -16.57 -11.85
CA LEU A 416 -15.67 -16.09 -10.47
C LEU A 416 -15.79 -17.23 -9.46
N ALA A 417 -16.75 -18.14 -9.66
CA ALA A 417 -16.91 -19.32 -8.83
C ALA A 417 -15.65 -20.20 -8.84
N ALA A 418 -15.03 -20.40 -10.02
CA ALA A 418 -13.78 -21.16 -10.14
C ALA A 418 -12.61 -20.50 -9.38
N ILE A 419 -12.44 -19.18 -9.50
CA ILE A 419 -11.42 -18.43 -8.76
C ILE A 419 -11.65 -18.58 -7.25
N TRP A 420 -12.90 -18.47 -6.79
CA TRP A 420 -13.22 -18.61 -5.37
C TRP A 420 -12.97 -20.03 -4.87
N GLN A 421 -13.33 -21.06 -5.66
CA GLN A 421 -13.04 -22.46 -5.33
C GLN A 421 -11.54 -22.70 -5.16
N GLU A 422 -10.71 -22.15 -6.06
CA GLU A 422 -9.26 -22.27 -6.00
C GLU A 422 -8.68 -21.53 -4.79
N VAL A 423 -9.06 -20.27 -4.59
CA VAL A 423 -8.53 -19.42 -3.51
C VAL A 423 -8.98 -19.90 -2.13
N LEU A 424 -10.22 -20.37 -1.99
CA LEU A 424 -10.75 -20.88 -0.72
C LEU A 424 -10.37 -22.36 -0.50
N GLY A 425 -9.97 -23.08 -1.55
CA GLY A 425 -9.67 -24.52 -1.49
C GLY A 425 -10.92 -25.40 -1.31
N VAL A 426 -12.07 -24.94 -1.81
CA VAL A 426 -13.38 -25.61 -1.62
C VAL A 426 -13.88 -26.25 -2.91
N GLN A 427 -14.58 -27.38 -2.80
CA GLN A 427 -15.07 -28.10 -3.99
C GLN A 427 -16.22 -27.39 -4.70
N LYS A 428 -17.07 -26.65 -3.96
CA LYS A 428 -18.23 -25.94 -4.51
C LYS A 428 -18.41 -24.60 -3.80
N VAL A 429 -18.74 -23.59 -4.59
CA VAL A 429 -19.18 -22.26 -4.14
C VAL A 429 -20.51 -21.99 -4.84
N SER A 430 -21.57 -21.71 -4.08
CA SER A 430 -22.82 -21.22 -4.65
C SER A 430 -22.69 -19.75 -5.00
N VAL A 431 -23.40 -19.29 -6.03
CA VAL A 431 -23.29 -17.88 -6.44
C VAL A 431 -23.75 -16.87 -5.40
N ASN A 432 -24.60 -17.29 -4.47
CA ASN A 432 -25.11 -16.44 -3.39
C ASN A 432 -24.30 -16.59 -2.10
N ASP A 433 -23.34 -17.51 -2.05
CA ASP A 433 -22.46 -17.66 -0.90
C ASP A 433 -21.71 -16.35 -0.67
N ASN A 434 -21.76 -15.87 0.57
CA ASN A 434 -20.95 -14.74 0.98
C ASN A 434 -19.51 -15.21 1.18
N PHE A 435 -18.55 -14.55 0.53
CA PHE A 435 -17.13 -14.86 0.56
C PHE A 435 -16.61 -15.11 1.98
N PHE A 436 -17.01 -14.25 2.93
CA PHE A 436 -16.56 -14.33 4.32
C PHE A 436 -17.24 -15.45 5.10
N ASP A 437 -18.41 -15.89 4.66
CA ASP A 437 -19.19 -16.95 5.30
C ASP A 437 -18.66 -18.32 4.90
N VAL A 438 -18.07 -18.41 3.70
CA VAL A 438 -17.40 -19.62 3.19
C VAL A 438 -15.88 -19.66 3.49
N GLY A 439 -15.43 -18.89 4.49
CA GLY A 439 -14.04 -18.93 4.97
C GLY A 439 -13.09 -17.92 4.34
N GLY A 440 -13.60 -17.06 3.47
CA GLY A 440 -12.87 -15.96 2.89
C GLY A 440 -12.44 -14.93 3.92
N ASN A 441 -11.34 -14.26 3.65
CA ASN A 441 -10.85 -13.16 4.47
C ASN A 441 -10.11 -12.12 3.62
N SER A 442 -9.69 -11.01 4.22
CA SER A 442 -9.05 -9.90 3.49
C SER A 442 -7.81 -10.31 2.69
N LEU A 443 -7.03 -11.29 3.18
CA LEU A 443 -5.85 -11.80 2.47
C LEU A 443 -6.25 -12.66 1.26
N LEU A 444 -7.28 -13.49 1.44
CA LEU A 444 -7.86 -14.27 0.35
C LEU A 444 -8.55 -13.36 -0.69
N LEU A 445 -9.13 -12.24 -0.27
CA LEU A 445 -9.67 -11.23 -1.19
C LEU A 445 -8.58 -10.60 -2.05
N LEU A 446 -7.38 -10.33 -1.51
CA LEU A 446 -6.25 -9.86 -2.32
C LEU A 446 -5.88 -10.89 -3.41
N ARG A 447 -5.90 -12.18 -3.08
CA ARG A 447 -5.67 -13.26 -4.06
C ARG A 447 -6.78 -13.36 -5.10
N VAL A 448 -8.05 -13.24 -4.67
CA VAL A 448 -9.19 -13.16 -5.59
C VAL A 448 -9.05 -11.96 -6.52
N GLN A 449 -8.67 -10.79 -6.00
CA GLN A 449 -8.41 -9.59 -6.79
C GLN A 449 -7.30 -9.83 -7.80
N HIS A 450 -6.19 -10.45 -7.37
CA HIS A 450 -5.06 -10.77 -8.21
C HIS A 450 -5.46 -11.70 -9.38
N GLU A 451 -6.18 -12.79 -9.09
CA GLU A 451 -6.65 -13.69 -10.14
C GLU A 451 -7.66 -12.99 -11.06
N LEU A 452 -8.53 -12.14 -10.52
CA LEU A 452 -9.48 -11.34 -11.30
C LEU A 452 -8.79 -10.36 -12.25
N GLU A 453 -7.66 -9.78 -11.85
CA GLU A 453 -6.89 -8.83 -12.66
C GLU A 453 -6.40 -9.46 -13.97
N ARG A 454 -6.20 -10.80 -14.01
CA ARG A 454 -5.85 -11.52 -15.24
C ARG A 454 -7.01 -11.62 -16.23
N PHE A 455 -8.24 -11.61 -15.74
CA PHE A 455 -9.44 -11.82 -16.55
C PHE A 455 -10.19 -10.52 -16.86
N VAL A 456 -10.16 -9.55 -15.96
CA VAL A 456 -10.84 -8.25 -16.09
C VAL A 456 -9.95 -7.13 -15.53
N PRO A 457 -8.85 -6.77 -16.23
CA PRO A 457 -7.86 -5.82 -15.73
C PRO A 457 -8.46 -4.47 -15.33
N GLY A 458 -8.04 -3.93 -14.18
CA GLY A 458 -8.39 -2.59 -13.69
C GLY A 458 -9.86 -2.38 -13.30
N SER A 459 -10.67 -3.46 -13.26
CA SER A 459 -12.13 -3.34 -13.11
C SER A 459 -12.66 -3.64 -11.70
N VAL A 460 -11.84 -4.24 -10.83
CA VAL A 460 -12.25 -4.63 -9.47
C VAL A 460 -11.18 -4.24 -8.46
N LYS A 461 -11.46 -3.26 -7.61
CA LYS A 461 -10.63 -2.90 -6.46
C LYS A 461 -10.96 -3.80 -5.27
N ILE A 462 -10.06 -3.87 -4.30
CA ILE A 462 -10.33 -4.59 -3.04
C ILE A 462 -11.58 -4.05 -2.33
N THR A 463 -11.84 -2.74 -2.41
CA THR A 463 -13.05 -2.11 -1.85
C THR A 463 -14.33 -2.66 -2.48
N ASP A 464 -14.29 -2.99 -3.76
CA ASP A 464 -15.44 -3.50 -4.50
C ASP A 464 -15.73 -4.95 -4.11
N LEU A 465 -14.69 -5.74 -3.83
CA LEU A 465 -14.83 -7.10 -3.30
C LEU A 465 -15.49 -7.12 -1.91
N PHE A 466 -15.20 -6.13 -1.05
CA PHE A 466 -15.90 -5.97 0.22
C PHE A 466 -17.36 -5.54 0.04
N ALA A 467 -17.64 -4.67 -0.93
CA ALA A 467 -19.00 -4.18 -1.22
C ALA A 467 -19.89 -5.24 -1.89
N HIS A 468 -19.29 -6.14 -2.66
CA HIS A 468 -19.97 -7.18 -3.42
C HIS A 468 -19.48 -8.58 -3.01
N PRO A 469 -19.79 -9.04 -1.79
CA PRO A 469 -19.18 -10.23 -1.21
C PRO A 469 -19.82 -11.53 -1.69
N THR A 470 -20.56 -11.57 -2.80
CA THR A 470 -21.10 -12.81 -3.40
C THR A 470 -20.79 -12.86 -4.88
N VAL A 471 -20.65 -14.06 -5.46
CA VAL A 471 -20.37 -14.21 -6.91
C VAL A 471 -21.45 -13.53 -7.76
N THR A 472 -22.74 -13.67 -7.41
CA THR A 472 -23.85 -12.98 -8.11
C THR A 472 -23.67 -11.46 -8.10
N LYS A 473 -23.40 -10.87 -6.92
CA LYS A 473 -23.26 -9.42 -6.77
C LYS A 473 -22.02 -8.89 -7.49
N LEU A 474 -20.91 -9.62 -7.41
CA LEU A 474 -19.67 -9.25 -8.06
C LEU A 474 -19.75 -9.40 -9.58
N ALA A 475 -20.37 -10.48 -10.07
CA ALA A 475 -20.63 -10.66 -11.50
C ALA A 475 -21.55 -9.56 -12.05
N ALA A 476 -22.58 -9.16 -11.30
CA ALA A 476 -23.45 -8.05 -11.66
C ALA A 476 -22.68 -6.72 -11.71
N PHE A 477 -21.83 -6.45 -10.70
CA PHE A 477 -20.97 -5.27 -10.68
C PHE A 477 -19.99 -5.24 -11.87
N ILE A 478 -19.33 -6.36 -12.19
CA ILE A 478 -18.43 -6.46 -13.34
C ILE A 478 -19.21 -6.31 -14.66
N LYS A 479 -20.39 -6.91 -14.78
CA LYS A 479 -21.26 -6.73 -15.95
C LYS A 479 -21.72 -5.28 -16.06
N GLU A 480 -22.07 -4.60 -14.97
CA GLU A 480 -22.49 -3.19 -14.96
C GLU A 480 -21.35 -2.25 -15.37
N GLN A 481 -20.13 -2.50 -14.87
CA GLN A 481 -18.89 -1.86 -15.32
C GLN A 481 -18.64 -2.06 -16.84
N GLN A 482 -19.04 -3.22 -17.39
CA GLN A 482 -18.88 -3.56 -18.80
C GLN A 482 -20.05 -3.12 -19.72
N SER A 483 -21.26 -2.87 -19.18
CA SER A 483 -22.52 -2.80 -19.98
C SER A 483 -23.17 -1.42 -20.14
N GLY A 484 -22.83 -0.38 -19.38
CA GLY A 484 -23.46 0.95 -19.57
C GLY A 484 -22.62 2.10 -19.03
N THR A 485 -22.24 3.10 -19.82
CA THR A 485 -23.12 4.22 -20.25
C THR A 485 -23.92 4.89 -19.13
N ASN A 486 -23.30 5.27 -17.99
CA ASN A 486 -23.67 6.48 -17.21
C ASN A 486 -22.72 6.78 -16.01
N ARG A 487 -21.62 7.53 -16.27
CA ARG A 487 -20.83 8.45 -15.38
C ARG A 487 -20.30 7.97 -14.00
N PRO A 488 -19.28 8.64 -13.40
CA PRO A 488 -18.07 9.30 -13.92
C PRO A 488 -16.77 8.64 -13.37
N TRP A 489 -15.69 8.60 -14.16
CA TRP A 489 -14.39 8.13 -13.67
C TRP A 489 -13.62 9.27 -12.99
N THR A 490 -13.03 9.00 -11.83
CA THR A 490 -12.10 9.90 -11.13
C THR A 490 -10.69 9.34 -11.30
N VAL A 491 -9.78 10.10 -11.91
CA VAL A 491 -8.36 9.75 -12.04
C VAL A 491 -7.54 10.79 -11.30
N GLN A 492 -6.76 10.35 -10.32
CA GLN A 492 -5.72 11.12 -9.66
C GLN A 492 -4.37 10.78 -10.30
N ALA A 493 -3.60 11.79 -10.68
CA ALA A 493 -2.23 11.63 -11.18
C ALA A 493 -1.24 12.05 -10.07
N THR A 494 -0.21 11.22 -9.88
CA THR A 494 0.88 11.45 -8.93
C THR A 494 2.15 11.91 -9.66
N THR A 495 2.86 12.80 -8.98
CA THR A 495 4.07 13.57 -9.29
C THR A 495 5.36 12.80 -9.61
N LEU A 496 6.28 13.45 -10.34
CA LEU A 496 7.73 13.19 -10.35
C LEU A 496 8.54 14.46 -9.92
N PRO A 497 9.83 14.33 -9.52
CA PRO A 497 10.48 15.01 -8.39
C PRO A 497 11.20 16.35 -8.72
N PRO A 498 11.72 17.08 -7.70
CA PRO A 498 11.90 18.52 -7.73
C PRO A 498 13.27 18.97 -8.25
N SER A 499 13.27 20.08 -9.00
CA SER A 499 14.44 20.94 -9.04
C SER A 499 14.01 22.42 -8.92
N PHE A 500 14.50 23.02 -7.82
CA PHE A 500 14.59 24.46 -7.53
C PHE A 500 13.35 25.27 -7.04
N PHE A 501 13.46 25.62 -5.74
CA PHE A 501 12.94 26.77 -4.97
C PHE A 501 11.43 26.98 -4.69
N THR A 502 11.20 27.35 -3.42
CA THR A 502 9.98 27.78 -2.72
C THR A 502 9.45 29.17 -3.13
N VAL A 503 8.12 29.38 -3.12
CA VAL A 503 7.40 30.45 -2.37
C VAL A 503 5.93 29.98 -2.12
N PRO A 504 5.36 30.13 -0.91
CA PRO A 504 3.93 29.92 -0.66
C PRO A 504 3.14 31.18 -1.00
N GLY A 505 2.24 31.05 -1.97
CA GLY A 505 1.20 32.01 -2.29
C GLY A 505 0.22 31.32 -3.22
N GLN A 506 -1.05 31.26 -2.84
CA GLN A 506 -2.12 30.71 -3.67
C GLN A 506 -2.09 31.36 -5.07
N ILE A 507 -1.59 30.64 -6.07
CA ILE A 507 -1.89 30.97 -7.46
C ILE A 507 -3.25 30.34 -7.72
N SER A 508 -4.29 31.16 -7.66
CA SER A 508 -5.57 30.85 -8.28
C SER A 508 -5.34 30.81 -9.80
N LEU A 509 -5.41 29.61 -10.39
CA LEU A 509 -5.45 29.41 -11.84
C LEU A 509 -6.80 29.89 -12.38
N ASN A 510 -6.89 31.15 -12.79
CA ASN A 510 -8.13 31.73 -13.32
C ASN A 510 -7.92 32.41 -14.69
N SER A 511 -7.09 31.86 -15.59
CA SER A 511 -6.90 32.46 -16.91
C SER A 511 -6.81 31.44 -18.04
N VAL A 512 -7.97 31.08 -18.57
CA VAL A 512 -8.13 30.32 -19.82
C VAL A 512 -8.20 31.31 -20.99
N LEU A 513 -7.57 30.97 -22.12
CA LEU A 513 -7.79 31.65 -23.40
C LEU A 513 -8.36 30.64 -24.40
N GLU A 514 -9.46 31.00 -25.06
CA GLU A 514 -10.14 30.12 -26.01
C GLU A 514 -10.06 30.66 -27.43
N GLY A 515 -9.88 29.75 -28.39
CA GLY A 515 -9.90 30.02 -29.82
C GLY A 515 -10.74 28.97 -30.53
N GLN A 516 -11.53 29.39 -31.50
CA GLN A 516 -12.44 28.51 -32.23
C GLN A 516 -12.31 28.71 -33.74
N LEU A 517 -12.26 27.61 -34.49
CA LEU A 517 -12.42 27.61 -35.94
C LEU A 517 -13.88 27.34 -36.31
N ASP A 518 -14.39 28.06 -37.31
CA ASP A 518 -15.70 27.78 -37.90
C ASP A 518 -15.68 26.46 -38.69
N SER A 519 -16.86 25.92 -38.95
CA SER A 519 -17.01 24.59 -39.58
C SER A 519 -16.38 24.48 -40.96
N ALA A 520 -16.42 25.56 -41.76
CA ALA A 520 -15.81 25.57 -43.08
C ALA A 520 -14.28 25.47 -42.99
N LYS A 521 -13.66 26.21 -42.07
CA LYS A 521 -12.21 26.19 -41.85
C LYS A 521 -11.76 24.91 -41.16
N SER A 522 -12.52 24.39 -40.19
CA SER A 522 -12.24 23.10 -39.57
C SER A 522 -12.23 21.97 -40.60
N ASN A 523 -13.25 21.90 -41.47
CA ASN A 523 -13.30 20.91 -42.54
C ASN A 523 -12.12 21.05 -43.51
N ARG A 524 -11.77 22.27 -43.91
CA ARG A 524 -10.59 22.51 -44.77
C ARG A 524 -9.27 22.13 -44.10
N LEU A 525 -9.14 22.33 -42.78
CA LEU A 525 -7.96 21.93 -42.04
C LEU A 525 -7.84 20.40 -41.93
N HIS A 526 -8.95 19.69 -41.78
CA HIS A 526 -8.99 18.22 -41.93
C HIS A 526 -8.57 17.80 -43.35
N THR A 527 -9.07 18.47 -44.39
CA THR A 527 -8.66 18.21 -45.78
C THR A 527 -7.18 18.50 -46.01
N PHE A 528 -6.66 19.60 -45.43
CA PHE A 528 -5.25 19.95 -45.49
C PHE A 528 -4.39 18.85 -44.85
N ALA A 529 -4.72 18.42 -43.63
CA ALA A 529 -4.03 17.33 -42.94
C ALA A 529 -4.03 16.05 -43.79
N ALA A 530 -5.18 15.67 -44.35
CA ALA A 530 -5.28 14.54 -45.27
C ALA A 530 -4.44 14.72 -46.54
N SER A 531 -4.37 15.93 -47.12
CA SER A 531 -3.61 16.25 -48.34
C SER A 531 -2.10 16.12 -48.17
N ILE A 532 -1.61 16.19 -46.92
CA ILE A 532 -0.21 15.96 -46.54
C ILE A 532 -0.02 14.60 -45.87
N GLN A 533 -1.03 13.73 -45.89
CA GLN A 533 -1.02 12.40 -45.27
C GLN A 533 -0.67 12.44 -43.77
N SER A 534 -1.15 13.45 -43.05
CA SER A 534 -0.95 13.63 -41.61
C SER A 534 -2.30 13.70 -40.89
N ASP A 535 -2.32 13.44 -39.59
CA ASP A 535 -3.50 13.64 -38.75
C ASP A 535 -3.64 15.09 -38.29
N LEU A 536 -4.87 15.48 -37.92
CA LEU A 536 -5.18 16.85 -37.51
C LEU A 536 -4.40 17.28 -36.25
N TYR A 537 -4.17 16.36 -35.31
CA TYR A 537 -3.53 16.65 -34.05
C TYR A 537 -2.04 17.00 -34.26
N THR A 538 -1.35 16.22 -35.09
CA THR A 538 0.04 16.49 -35.51
C THR A 538 0.16 17.86 -36.16
N VAL A 539 -0.78 18.24 -37.04
CA VAL A 539 -0.80 19.56 -37.68
C VAL A 539 -0.98 20.68 -36.64
N ILE A 540 -1.88 20.52 -35.67
CA ILE A 540 -2.16 21.55 -34.66
C ILE A 540 -1.00 21.69 -33.67
N VAL A 541 -0.44 20.58 -33.17
CA VAL A 541 0.66 20.62 -32.20
C VAL A 541 1.93 21.18 -32.83
N THR A 542 2.26 20.77 -34.06
CA THR A 542 3.43 21.31 -34.76
C THR A 542 3.26 22.80 -35.05
N SER A 543 2.05 23.23 -35.40
CA SER A 543 1.69 24.64 -35.57
C SER A 543 1.84 25.44 -34.28
N TYR A 544 1.37 24.90 -33.16
CA TYR A 544 1.51 25.51 -31.84
C TYR A 544 2.97 25.68 -31.46
N LEU A 545 3.79 24.66 -31.64
CA LEU A 545 5.21 24.70 -31.31
C LEU A 545 5.99 25.66 -32.20
N PHE A 546 5.65 25.74 -33.49
CA PHE A 546 6.22 26.73 -34.39
C PHE A 546 5.92 28.17 -33.93
N VAL A 547 4.66 28.46 -33.59
CA VAL A 547 4.25 29.79 -33.08
C VAL A 547 4.88 30.07 -31.72
N LEU A 548 4.97 29.06 -30.86
CA LEU A 548 5.57 29.16 -29.54
C LEU A 548 7.07 29.44 -29.62
N GLY A 549 7.80 28.75 -30.48
CA GLY A 549 9.24 28.98 -30.71
C GLY A 549 9.52 30.39 -31.19
N LYS A 550 8.69 30.91 -32.13
CA LYS A 550 8.79 32.28 -32.64
C LYS A 550 8.62 33.34 -31.54
N HIS A 551 7.73 33.12 -30.59
CA HIS A 551 7.40 34.08 -29.53
C HIS A 551 8.28 33.95 -28.27
N THR A 552 8.80 32.76 -27.99
CA THR A 552 9.57 32.50 -26.76
C THR A 552 11.07 32.66 -26.96
N GLN A 553 11.61 32.44 -28.17
CA GLN A 553 13.06 32.32 -28.41
C GLN A 553 13.76 31.33 -27.46
N ALA A 554 13.00 30.47 -26.79
CA ALA A 554 13.50 29.58 -25.76
C ALA A 554 14.28 28.44 -26.42
N LYS A 555 15.50 28.19 -25.94
CA LYS A 555 16.28 27.01 -26.32
C LYS A 555 15.83 25.86 -25.41
N GLY A 556 15.22 24.81 -25.99
CA GLY A 556 14.79 23.61 -25.28
C GLY A 556 13.35 23.64 -24.79
N ILE A 557 12.39 23.52 -25.70
CA ILE A 557 10.97 23.29 -25.35
C ILE A 557 10.79 21.78 -25.14
N SER A 558 10.56 21.34 -23.91
CA SER A 558 10.23 19.94 -23.61
C SER A 558 8.73 19.72 -23.75
N LEU A 559 8.34 18.78 -24.62
CA LEU A 559 6.95 18.31 -24.74
C LEU A 559 6.79 17.02 -23.94
N GLN A 560 5.79 16.99 -23.08
CA GLN A 560 5.29 15.77 -22.46
C GLN A 560 3.84 15.55 -22.91
N ALA A 561 3.58 14.43 -23.58
CA ALA A 561 2.23 13.97 -23.89
C ALA A 561 1.83 12.93 -22.85
N VAL A 562 0.69 13.12 -22.20
CA VAL A 562 0.12 12.14 -21.26
C VAL A 562 -0.93 11.33 -21.99
N LEU A 563 -0.76 10.01 -22.01
CA LEU A 563 -1.68 9.07 -22.63
C LEU A 563 -2.51 8.33 -21.60
N SER A 564 -3.80 8.20 -21.92
CA SER A 564 -4.75 7.49 -21.09
C SER A 564 -4.40 6.00 -20.92
N GLY A 565 -4.12 5.59 -19.68
CA GLY A 565 -4.47 4.25 -19.19
C GLY A 565 -3.60 3.07 -19.62
N GLN A 566 -2.34 3.28 -20.05
CA GLN A 566 -1.37 2.19 -20.15
C GLN A 566 -0.20 2.36 -19.18
N ASN A 567 0.30 1.22 -18.68
CA ASN A 567 1.44 1.12 -17.78
C ASN A 567 2.71 1.73 -18.41
N LEU A 568 3.50 2.46 -17.62
CA LEU A 568 4.72 3.17 -18.06
C LEU A 568 5.76 2.31 -18.80
N VAL A 569 5.70 0.98 -18.69
CA VAL A 569 6.65 0.05 -19.33
C VAL A 569 6.34 -0.19 -20.82
N SER A 570 5.06 -0.17 -21.26
CA SER A 570 4.75 -0.17 -22.71
C SER A 570 5.03 1.17 -23.36
N VAL A 571 5.14 2.21 -22.52
CA VAL A 571 5.42 3.58 -22.90
C VAL A 571 6.91 3.79 -23.15
N GLU A 572 7.86 3.00 -22.63
CA GLU A 572 9.31 3.20 -22.97
C GLU A 572 9.65 2.91 -24.44
N GLN A 573 9.06 1.87 -25.05
CA GLN A 573 9.25 1.58 -26.48
C GLN A 573 8.52 2.59 -27.38
N GLN A 574 7.34 3.06 -26.97
CA GLN A 574 6.60 4.11 -27.68
C GLN A 574 7.18 5.51 -27.43
N LEU A 575 7.79 5.74 -26.26
CA LEU A 575 8.56 6.93 -25.92
C LEU A 575 9.81 7.00 -26.75
N GLN A 576 10.44 5.91 -27.18
CA GLN A 576 11.51 6.03 -28.16
C GLN A 576 11.02 6.68 -29.47
N GLY A 577 9.79 6.39 -29.91
CA GLY A 577 9.14 7.07 -31.04
C GLY A 577 8.77 8.54 -30.74
N ILE A 578 8.24 8.82 -29.55
CA ILE A 578 7.86 10.19 -29.11
C ILE A 578 9.10 11.05 -28.82
N THR A 579 10.13 10.51 -28.19
CA THR A 579 11.43 11.15 -27.93
C THR A 579 12.15 11.38 -29.25
N ASN A 580 12.12 10.44 -30.21
CA ASN A 580 12.61 10.69 -31.57
C ASN A 580 11.81 11.80 -32.27
N PHE A 581 10.48 11.84 -32.11
CA PHE A 581 9.62 12.91 -32.65
C PHE A 581 9.85 14.27 -31.97
N VAL A 582 10.06 14.29 -30.65
CA VAL A 582 10.34 15.47 -29.84
C VAL A 582 11.77 15.97 -30.10
N ASP A 583 12.76 15.10 -30.28
CA ASP A 583 14.14 15.43 -30.66
C ASP A 583 14.22 15.91 -32.12
N LEU A 584 13.39 15.34 -33.01
CA LEU A 584 13.22 15.80 -34.39
C LEU A 584 12.58 17.20 -34.44
N ILE A 585 11.53 17.43 -33.65
CA ILE A 585 10.89 18.75 -33.50
C ILE A 585 11.80 19.74 -32.78
N ASP A 586 12.57 19.33 -31.76
CA ASP A 586 13.54 20.18 -31.07
C ASP A 586 14.70 20.56 -32.00
N GLY A 587 15.19 19.61 -32.82
CA GLY A 587 16.17 19.83 -33.88
C GLY A 587 15.69 20.80 -34.96
N VAL A 588 14.42 20.68 -35.36
CA VAL A 588 13.75 21.64 -36.25
C VAL A 588 13.60 22.99 -35.58
N SER A 589 13.13 23.05 -34.33
CA SER A 589 12.86 24.29 -33.59
C SER A 589 14.12 25.12 -33.38
N LYS A 590 15.27 24.46 -33.19
CA LYS A 590 16.61 25.06 -33.12
C LYS A 590 17.02 25.80 -34.41
N SER A 591 16.36 25.56 -35.54
CA SER A 591 16.66 26.18 -36.85
C SER A 591 15.68 27.30 -37.29
N LEU A 592 14.62 27.57 -36.52
CA LEU A 592 13.47 28.35 -37.00
C LEU A 592 13.67 29.88 -36.97
N THR A 593 14.33 30.37 -38.01
CA THR A 593 13.98 31.66 -38.66
C THR A 593 13.54 31.36 -40.09
N MET A 594 12.40 30.69 -40.27
CA MET A 594 12.00 30.21 -41.60
C MET A 594 10.57 30.64 -42.03
N SER A 595 10.42 30.87 -43.33
CA SER A 595 9.17 31.23 -44.02
C SER A 595 8.14 30.09 -44.05
N GLY A 596 6.86 30.38 -44.32
CA GLY A 596 5.78 29.37 -44.36
C GLY A 596 6.02 28.18 -45.32
N LYS A 597 6.83 28.34 -46.37
CA LYS A 597 7.23 27.24 -47.26
C LYS A 597 8.17 26.23 -46.61
N ALA A 598 9.01 26.67 -45.68
CA ALA A 598 9.93 25.80 -44.97
C ALA A 598 9.22 24.91 -43.95
N PHE A 599 8.14 25.41 -43.32
CA PHE A 599 7.29 24.62 -42.42
C PHE A 599 6.68 23.41 -43.13
N ILE A 600 6.22 23.58 -44.38
CA ILE A 600 5.67 22.47 -45.18
C ILE A 600 6.77 21.46 -45.54
N TYR A 601 7.98 21.90 -45.84
CA TYR A 601 9.14 21.03 -46.09
C TYR A 601 9.53 20.24 -44.83
N THR A 602 9.51 20.88 -43.66
CA THR A 602 9.74 20.25 -42.36
C THR A 602 8.70 19.17 -42.05
N LEU A 603 7.41 19.41 -42.33
CA LEU A 603 6.39 18.37 -42.18
C LEU A 603 6.66 17.17 -43.10
N ASP A 604 7.18 17.42 -44.31
CA ASP A 604 7.57 16.35 -45.24
C ASP A 604 8.81 15.58 -44.78
N GLU A 605 9.78 16.26 -44.17
CA GLU A 605 10.99 15.64 -43.59
C GLU A 605 10.68 14.83 -42.34
N ILE A 606 9.75 15.30 -41.49
CA ILE A 606 9.22 14.56 -40.33
C ILE A 606 8.60 13.23 -40.79
N ARG A 607 7.80 13.28 -41.87
CA ARG A 607 7.21 12.10 -42.51
C ARG A 607 8.26 11.13 -43.07
N GLN A 608 9.31 11.63 -43.73
CA GLN A 608 10.31 10.76 -44.39
C GLN A 608 11.25 10.05 -43.41
N ARG A 609 11.51 10.64 -42.24
CA ARG A 609 12.47 10.11 -41.26
C ARG A 609 11.86 9.18 -40.21
N GLY A 610 10.54 9.11 -40.11
CA GLY A 610 9.86 8.16 -39.27
C GLY A 610 8.36 8.33 -39.39
N LEU A 611 7.71 7.32 -39.95
CA LEU A 611 6.37 6.82 -39.63
C LEU A 611 5.90 5.94 -40.80
N SER A 612 6.05 4.64 -40.65
CA SER A 612 5.37 3.68 -41.52
C SER A 612 3.84 3.83 -41.35
N LYS A 613 3.07 3.40 -42.34
CA LYS A 613 1.59 3.48 -42.29
C LYS A 613 0.97 2.71 -41.11
N GLU A 614 1.68 1.72 -40.56
CA GLU A 614 1.23 0.89 -39.43
C GLU A 614 1.51 1.53 -38.07
N GLU A 615 2.47 2.45 -37.97
CA GLU A 615 2.74 3.20 -36.73
C GLU A 615 1.73 4.34 -36.51
N HIS A 616 1.14 4.90 -37.56
CA HIS A 616 0.18 6.01 -37.47
C HIS A 616 -1.07 5.73 -36.62
N GLU A 617 -1.49 4.46 -36.48
CA GLU A 617 -2.62 4.07 -35.62
C GLU A 617 -2.21 3.83 -34.16
N ALA A 618 -0.92 3.60 -33.90
CA ALA A 618 -0.36 3.34 -32.57
C ALA A 618 0.25 4.60 -31.92
N TYR A 619 0.26 5.74 -32.62
CA TYR A 619 0.76 6.99 -32.04
C TYR A 619 -0.28 7.64 -31.12
N PRO A 620 0.18 8.15 -29.98
CA PRO A 620 -0.67 8.66 -28.90
C PRO A 620 -1.51 9.89 -29.19
N LEU A 621 -1.31 10.49 -30.36
CA LEU A 621 -1.96 11.72 -30.77
C LEU A 621 -3.40 11.47 -31.24
N VAL A 622 -3.78 10.21 -31.48
CA VAL A 622 -5.10 9.82 -31.96
C VAL A 622 -5.83 8.97 -30.91
N ARG A 623 -6.25 9.60 -29.80
CA ARG A 623 -7.43 9.16 -29.03
C ARG A 623 -7.86 10.24 -28.05
N MET A 624 -8.95 10.93 -28.35
CA MET A 624 -9.71 11.68 -27.35
C MET A 624 -11.20 11.62 -27.65
N LYS A 625 -11.97 11.06 -26.71
CA LYS A 625 -13.09 11.79 -26.11
C LYS A 625 -13.53 11.17 -24.77
N ASN A 626 -13.81 12.07 -23.82
CA ASN A 626 -14.56 11.92 -22.56
C ASN A 626 -13.80 11.40 -21.33
N ASP A 627 -13.08 12.31 -20.66
CA ASP A 627 -13.28 12.66 -19.24
C ASP A 627 -12.19 13.68 -18.85
N TRP A 628 -12.57 14.95 -18.68
CA TRP A 628 -11.66 16.04 -18.29
C TRP A 628 -11.96 16.47 -16.85
N GLN A 629 -11.06 16.17 -15.92
CA GLN A 629 -10.88 16.92 -14.68
C GLN A 629 -9.38 16.99 -14.35
N ILE A 630 -8.66 17.93 -14.95
CA ILE A 630 -7.33 18.32 -14.46
C ILE A 630 -7.57 19.20 -13.23
N GLY A 631 -7.08 18.77 -12.05
CA GLY A 631 -7.21 19.57 -10.84
C GLY A 631 -6.37 20.84 -10.93
N SER A 632 -6.78 21.91 -10.24
CA SER A 632 -5.99 23.16 -10.11
C SER A 632 -4.61 22.97 -9.46
N ARG A 633 -4.29 21.77 -8.94
CA ARG A 633 -2.96 21.40 -8.45
C ARG A 633 -2.04 20.82 -9.55
N ASP A 634 -2.59 20.14 -10.55
CA ASP A 634 -1.80 19.46 -11.60
C ASP A 634 -1.30 20.45 -12.67
N LEU A 635 -2.09 21.50 -12.93
CA LEU A 635 -1.71 22.64 -13.78
C LEU A 635 -0.52 23.45 -13.22
N GLN A 636 -0.11 23.25 -11.97
CA GLN A 636 1.06 23.93 -11.40
C GLN A 636 2.39 23.32 -11.87
N LEU A 637 2.37 22.12 -12.46
CA LEU A 637 3.54 21.41 -13.00
C LEU A 637 3.91 21.88 -14.42
N PHE A 638 2.95 22.44 -15.16
CA PHE A 638 3.14 22.90 -16.52
C PHE A 638 3.07 24.43 -16.58
N ASP A 639 3.95 25.04 -17.38
CA ASP A 639 3.88 26.48 -17.65
C ASP A 639 2.66 26.84 -18.49
N MET A 640 2.28 25.93 -19.42
CA MET A 640 1.15 26.05 -20.34
C MET A 640 0.59 24.66 -20.68
N VAL A 641 -0.72 24.56 -20.86
CA VAL A 641 -1.41 23.38 -21.38
C VAL A 641 -2.27 23.80 -22.57
N LEU A 642 -2.08 23.16 -23.73
CA LEU A 642 -2.94 23.34 -24.90
C LEU A 642 -3.93 22.18 -24.96
N SER A 643 -5.20 22.50 -24.86
CA SER A 643 -6.32 21.57 -25.03
C SER A 643 -6.87 21.68 -26.43
N ILE A 644 -7.09 20.54 -27.08
CA ILE A 644 -7.66 20.46 -28.42
C ILE A 644 -8.94 19.64 -28.32
N GLN A 645 -10.07 20.25 -28.62
CA GLN A 645 -11.35 19.56 -28.74
C GLN A 645 -11.81 19.63 -30.20
N SER A 646 -11.98 18.46 -30.81
CA SER A 646 -12.49 18.33 -32.17
C SER A 646 -13.80 17.57 -32.14
N GLU A 647 -14.90 18.24 -32.52
CA GLU A 647 -16.18 17.59 -32.84
C GLU A 647 -16.38 17.63 -34.35
N GLN A 648 -17.25 16.78 -34.91
CA GLN A 648 -17.36 16.47 -36.35
C GLN A 648 -17.24 17.67 -37.32
N HIS A 649 -17.58 18.90 -36.90
CA HIS A 649 -17.42 20.13 -37.70
C HIS A 649 -16.89 21.34 -36.90
N ARG A 650 -16.18 21.16 -35.79
CA ARG A 650 -15.72 22.28 -34.95
C ARG A 650 -14.44 21.92 -34.22
N ILE A 651 -13.44 22.79 -34.31
CA ILE A 651 -12.19 22.68 -33.55
C ILE A 651 -12.14 23.83 -32.54
N GLU A 652 -12.04 23.47 -31.27
CA GLU A 652 -11.85 24.36 -30.14
C GLU A 652 -10.47 24.15 -29.54
N LEU A 653 -9.78 25.25 -29.28
CA LEU A 653 -8.48 25.27 -28.62
C LEU A 653 -8.62 26.05 -27.32
N SER A 654 -8.24 25.44 -26.19
CA SER A 654 -8.06 26.16 -24.93
C SER A 654 -6.59 26.19 -24.55
N LEU A 655 -6.12 27.33 -24.07
CA LEU A 655 -4.75 27.51 -23.62
C LEU A 655 -4.78 27.94 -22.15
N ASP A 656 -4.43 26.99 -21.28
CA ASP A 656 -4.34 27.17 -19.83
C ASP A 656 -2.89 27.48 -19.46
N TYR A 657 -2.65 28.44 -18.55
CA TYR A 657 -1.30 28.82 -18.18
C TYR A 657 -1.20 29.29 -16.72
N ASN A 658 -0.04 29.04 -16.11
CA ASN A 658 0.19 29.29 -14.68
C ASN A 658 0.70 30.72 -14.38
N GLY A 659 1.00 31.52 -15.42
CA GLY A 659 1.46 32.91 -15.32
C GLY A 659 2.88 33.11 -14.79
N ARG A 660 3.62 32.04 -14.46
CA ARG A 660 4.96 32.13 -13.83
C ARG A 660 6.04 32.63 -14.80
N ARG A 661 5.99 32.21 -16.07
CA ARG A 661 7.03 32.54 -17.09
C ARG A 661 6.56 33.44 -18.23
N MET A 662 5.25 33.49 -18.53
CA MET A 662 4.69 34.31 -19.60
C MET A 662 3.44 35.07 -19.17
N ARG A 663 3.38 36.37 -19.51
CA ARG A 663 2.25 37.26 -19.20
C ARG A 663 1.06 36.99 -20.12
N ARG A 664 -0.15 37.25 -19.62
CA ARG A 664 -1.43 37.07 -20.33
C ARG A 664 -1.47 37.70 -21.72
N GLU A 665 -0.92 38.90 -21.88
CA GLU A 665 -0.89 39.63 -23.14
C GLU A 665 -0.08 38.87 -24.20
N LYS A 666 1.05 38.26 -23.79
CA LYS A 666 1.88 37.45 -24.68
C LYS A 666 1.18 36.14 -25.04
N MET A 667 0.47 35.52 -24.09
CA MET A 667 -0.34 34.33 -24.33
C MET A 667 -1.49 34.59 -25.31
N LYS A 668 -2.15 35.75 -25.22
CA LYS A 668 -3.17 36.18 -26.19
C LYS A 668 -2.60 36.31 -27.60
N VAL A 669 -1.39 36.86 -27.73
CA VAL A 669 -0.71 36.98 -29.04
C VAL A 669 -0.36 35.60 -29.59
N ILE A 670 0.15 34.69 -28.75
CA ILE A 670 0.48 33.31 -29.15
C ILE A 670 -0.77 32.57 -29.64
N LEU A 671 -1.87 32.61 -28.88
CA LEU A 671 -3.12 31.96 -29.31
C LEU A 671 -3.68 32.62 -30.57
N SER A 672 -3.65 33.95 -30.67
CA SER A 672 -4.11 34.66 -31.88
C SER A 672 -3.30 34.28 -33.12
N ASP A 673 -1.98 34.19 -33.00
CA ASP A 673 -1.11 33.82 -34.12
C ASP A 673 -1.22 32.33 -34.48
N LEU A 674 -1.43 31.45 -33.49
CA LEU A 674 -1.79 30.05 -33.74
C LEU A 674 -3.09 29.96 -34.55
N MET A 675 -4.14 30.68 -34.13
CA MET A 675 -5.40 30.69 -34.86
C MET A 675 -5.24 31.20 -36.29
N LYS A 676 -4.53 32.32 -36.50
CA LYS A 676 -4.24 32.83 -37.86
C LYS A 676 -3.46 31.83 -38.70
N PHE A 677 -2.49 31.13 -38.10
CA PHE A 677 -1.68 30.16 -38.79
C PHE A 677 -2.50 28.92 -39.21
N LEU A 678 -3.38 28.42 -38.33
CA LEU A 678 -4.30 27.32 -38.67
C LEU A 678 -5.30 27.74 -39.76
N VAL A 679 -5.78 28.98 -39.75
CA VAL A 679 -6.59 29.52 -40.85
C VAL A 679 -5.80 29.53 -42.16
N TYR A 680 -4.56 30.03 -42.14
CA TYR A 680 -3.69 30.01 -43.32
C TYR A 680 -3.48 28.60 -43.88
N LEU A 681 -3.21 27.60 -43.03
CA LEU A 681 -3.08 26.20 -43.45
C LEU A 681 -4.39 25.66 -44.04
N SER A 682 -5.53 26.01 -43.46
CA SER A 682 -6.84 25.65 -44.02
C SER A 682 -7.10 26.27 -45.40
N GLU A 683 -6.48 27.40 -45.72
CA GLU A 683 -6.59 28.04 -47.05
C GLU A 683 -5.61 27.44 -48.07
N GLN A 684 -4.51 26.84 -47.63
CA GLN A 684 -3.56 26.13 -48.50
C GLN A 684 -4.15 24.86 -49.13
N SER A 685 -5.21 24.28 -48.55
CA SER A 685 -5.92 23.15 -49.17
C SER A 685 -6.53 23.52 -50.53
N MET A 686 -6.93 24.78 -50.71
CA MET A 686 -7.55 25.30 -51.94
C MET A 686 -6.56 25.51 -53.09
N GLN A 687 -5.26 25.69 -52.79
CA GLN A 687 -4.25 25.91 -53.84
C GLN A 687 -3.78 24.61 -54.51
N LYS A 688 -3.97 23.43 -53.88
CA LYS A 688 -3.64 22.13 -54.50
C LYS A 688 -4.78 21.57 -55.36
N GLU A 689 -6.04 21.89 -55.08
CA GLU A 689 -7.18 21.49 -55.92
C GLU A 689 -7.23 22.25 -57.28
N GLY A 690 -6.53 23.38 -57.40
CA GLY A 690 -6.43 24.15 -58.65
C GLY A 690 -5.34 23.72 -59.63
N THR A 691 -4.60 22.65 -59.34
CA THR A 691 -3.52 22.10 -60.21
C THR A 691 -3.58 20.57 -60.29
N MET A 692 -4.78 20.00 -60.45
CA MET A 692 -4.96 18.70 -61.09
C MET A 692 -5.45 18.88 -62.52
#